data_AF-A0A9E2H8F3-F1
#
_entry.id   AF-A0A9E2H8F3-F1
#
_cell.length_a   1.000
_cell.length_b   1.000
_cell.length_c   1.000
_cell.angle_alpha   90.00
_cell.angle_beta   90.00
_cell.angle_gamma   90.00
#
_symmetry.space_group_name_H-M   'P 1'
#
loop_
_entity.id
_entity.type
_entity.pdbx_description
1 polymer ?
#
loop_
_entity_poly.entity_id
_entity_poly.type
_entity_poly.pdbx_seq_one_letter_code
_entity_poly.pdbx_strand_id
1 'polypeptide(L)'
;MGYQLTYADRELLLQTFDALKAEWTGKDEELLAAACDWAKGLVPSCGFEHSLVRDVTVLSRYLVARSADEDVADIARGGLLYVLLANQRRASKLGELGLLDEAFMSSYAVHEIRTRLDEQSTYNPPRLTQDEQRHAENLFLEFAEQHVLSDDDLIEQSRIACNGLANLAACGLFQRLTRNIDFLISVVSRSDRSPDHLCFARAALSYLICDEDAIDDRLGIIGYLDDNYVAQMAVDLIEPARDPWLDMLDATVGILPFMNSLVIDDGSGSRPISEYMIINSALSCEELRKSQCSSTVLIVPVAGPTPLLLGFIATLGLIQRSGQRDVTEDTFSVGQKVLVDNCAVAEFAGVKDVAGSRRFGLTQYRRHLGHISKSTHFWPISYLRRLIPAGCSKSTRGELIYDLNKSNAVLPAMEYLFNSSKTAHLASVSRKVLVVTPVASAHDLVRRLILYGHALKEVVPTGHLTDNTLKSWSTRFGDQEPLLLLVSDLDAACVFAEENRDSIDLVVIDAEGRNSKKTASMREMQHLVPRVLIVTSEKNAGELSIANDGSSAVWEWNTDDFSALLWPKVTSSGHDGTIARYESRLQILSSTVPVVECLSCPEADEALESIRILQSVARQRGEESIAELNEIVALAFGVGFRLLRSATLLKSDITSISDIEQNLTKLSTLPHVSPFLSETERKTVSECHRLLKRFLDVLKCKNPKATALQELLYSRPQLMVICPDVRNHADLRQAYAGTGTRVMLDHDDTDDSAKRGALVPGWFGKDRMAALLIPPVAEPIILVLYDIERRWYEFFRNERHKHRLDRARVTSRSDVFPGFRGWTKQLLPQFDTAGTPADTGTDGLEAIQQYVRATYRERAYSAAKSDGTETEVRAFLVFFEGDAYAFLRESFKANVVTHLLDAVIEDDENSDLDINRKTVRDLQVGDAVLFHRRSNCDVVRLAADEELHDNERETATLWRNALVDYAQHQHIDSEEVWRLLQKAGCPLHYQTIRGWMEDDEMIAPRRYDRDVRIIAKLTGDRQLNERLEAVLAAIHVVFGAHQRASRRLARQVLRRAVTILREDGCQSKLIEIESDVVLVRVLEIDDSSTQVRISIANHLQEFDQWHV
;
A
#
# COMPACT_ATOMS: atom_id res chain seq x y z
N MET A 1 24.84 2.79 14.13
CA MET A 1 23.77 2.71 15.14
C MET A 1 23.74 4.05 15.85
N GLY A 2 22.66 4.83 15.72
CA GLY A 2 22.50 6.06 16.48
C GLY A 2 22.38 5.73 17.97
N TYR A 3 23.05 6.49 18.82
CA TYR A 3 22.88 6.41 20.27
C TYR A 3 21.42 6.70 20.65
N GLN A 4 20.86 5.98 21.63
CA GLN A 4 19.49 6.18 22.13
C GLN A 4 19.55 6.60 23.60
N LEU A 5 18.75 7.58 24.05
CA LEU A 5 18.74 7.96 25.48
C LEU A 5 18.22 6.81 26.33
N THR A 6 18.89 6.63 27.46
CA THR A 6 18.49 5.74 28.54
C THR A 6 17.71 6.50 29.62
N TYR A 7 17.10 5.76 30.55
CA TYR A 7 16.52 6.37 31.74
C TYR A 7 17.54 7.13 32.60
N ALA A 8 18.80 6.68 32.63
CA ALA A 8 19.88 7.38 33.35
C ALA A 8 20.19 8.74 32.71
N ASP A 9 20.23 8.78 31.37
CA ASP A 9 20.47 10.01 30.63
C ASP A 9 19.35 11.01 30.91
N ARG A 10 18.08 10.58 30.82
CA ARG A 10 16.92 11.42 31.15
C ARG A 10 17.03 12.10 32.52
N GLU A 11 17.36 11.36 33.57
CA GLU A 11 17.45 11.95 34.92
C GLU A 11 18.61 12.95 35.04
N LEU A 12 19.73 12.67 34.36
CA LEU A 12 20.85 13.61 34.29
C LEU A 12 20.42 14.90 33.56
N LEU A 13 19.65 14.79 32.49
CA LEU A 13 19.12 15.92 31.74
C LEU A 13 18.18 16.78 32.61
N LEU A 14 17.24 16.15 33.31
CA LEU A 14 16.30 16.83 34.21
C LEU A 14 17.02 17.54 35.38
N GLN A 15 18.03 16.91 35.98
CA GLN A 15 18.84 17.55 37.03
C GLN A 15 19.64 18.75 36.50
N THR A 16 20.17 18.63 35.28
CA THR A 16 20.90 19.73 34.64
C THR A 16 19.96 20.90 34.36
N PHE A 17 18.76 20.62 33.86
CA PHE A 17 17.72 21.61 33.60
C PHE A 17 17.30 22.37 34.86
N ASP A 18 17.05 21.69 35.97
CA ASP A 18 16.67 22.34 37.23
C ASP A 18 17.79 23.24 37.78
N ALA A 19 19.06 22.90 37.54
CA ALA A 19 20.18 23.78 37.87
C ALA A 19 20.22 25.03 36.97
N LEU A 20 19.98 24.87 35.67
CA LEU A 20 20.04 25.96 34.68
C LEU A 20 18.91 26.99 34.84
N LYS A 21 17.71 26.57 35.28
CA LYS A 21 16.58 27.49 35.56
C LYS A 21 16.99 28.67 36.46
N ALA A 22 17.90 28.44 37.40
CA ALA A 22 18.32 29.45 38.38
C ALA A 22 19.63 30.18 38.02
N GLU A 23 20.26 29.89 36.86
CA GLU A 23 21.63 30.33 36.56
C GLU A 23 21.71 31.60 35.67
N TRP A 24 20.67 31.95 34.89
CA TRP A 24 20.73 33.11 34.00
C TRP A 24 20.57 34.44 34.74
N THR A 25 21.55 35.33 34.57
CA THR A 25 21.54 36.69 35.13
C THR A 25 21.59 37.79 34.07
N GLY A 26 21.54 37.44 32.78
CA GLY A 26 21.56 38.37 31.64
C GLY A 26 20.17 38.94 31.31
N LYS A 27 20.08 39.72 30.22
CA LYS A 27 18.78 40.17 29.70
C LYS A 27 18.14 39.09 28.85
N ASP A 28 16.82 38.93 28.93
CA ASP A 28 16.08 37.93 28.14
C ASP A 28 16.25 38.15 26.63
N GLU A 29 16.37 39.40 26.17
CA GLU A 29 16.67 39.77 24.77
C GLU A 29 17.98 39.13 24.24
N GLU A 30 19.02 39.10 25.08
CA GLU A 30 20.32 38.50 24.70
C GLU A 30 20.19 36.98 24.57
N LEU A 31 19.36 36.35 25.40
CA LEU A 31 19.08 34.92 25.35
C LEU A 31 18.29 34.55 24.09
N LEU A 32 17.29 35.35 23.73
CA LEU A 32 16.48 35.19 22.52
C LEU A 32 17.32 35.33 21.25
N ALA A 33 18.16 36.36 21.18
CA ALA A 33 19.07 36.57 20.05
C ALA A 33 20.04 35.39 19.89
N ALA A 34 20.65 34.92 20.99
CA ALA A 34 21.54 33.77 20.98
C ALA A 34 20.82 32.48 20.55
N ALA A 35 19.59 32.24 21.02
CA ALA A 35 18.79 31.09 20.62
C ALA A 35 18.40 31.13 19.13
N CYS A 36 18.12 32.32 18.59
CA CYS A 36 17.86 32.53 17.17
C CYS A 36 19.10 32.22 16.31
N ASP A 37 20.27 32.76 16.66
CA ASP A 37 21.52 32.50 15.95
C ASP A 37 21.88 31.02 15.96
N TRP A 38 21.67 30.38 17.11
CA TRP A 38 21.84 28.94 17.25
C TRP A 38 20.89 28.16 16.32
N ALA A 39 19.61 28.52 16.29
CA ALA A 39 18.62 27.85 15.44
C ALA A 39 18.90 28.07 13.95
N LYS A 40 19.37 29.25 13.54
CA LYS A 40 19.82 29.55 12.16
C LYS A 40 21.01 28.70 11.74
N GLY A 41 21.86 28.29 12.68
CA GLY A 41 23.00 27.40 12.46
C GLY A 41 22.65 25.90 12.39
N LEU A 42 21.39 25.52 12.73
CA LEU A 42 20.97 24.13 12.78
C LEU A 42 20.85 23.54 11.37
N VAL A 43 21.49 22.39 11.13
CA VAL A 43 21.28 21.61 9.90
C VAL A 43 20.60 20.31 10.32
N PRO A 44 19.27 20.21 10.23
CA PRO A 44 18.55 19.02 10.69
C PRO A 44 18.95 17.81 9.84
N SER A 45 19.50 16.81 10.51
CA SER A 45 19.85 15.49 10.03
C SER A 45 18.82 14.42 10.45
N CYS A 46 18.00 14.71 11.46
CA CYS A 46 17.03 13.76 12.00
C CYS A 46 15.76 14.40 12.61
N GLY A 47 14.78 13.55 12.94
CA GLY A 47 13.40 13.99 13.20
C GLY A 47 13.20 14.93 14.38
N PHE A 48 13.87 14.67 15.49
CA PHE A 48 13.69 15.46 16.72
C PHE A 48 14.25 16.88 16.59
N GLU A 49 15.18 17.12 15.66
CA GLU A 49 15.74 18.45 15.37
C GLU A 49 14.69 19.37 14.72
N HIS A 50 13.70 18.80 14.03
CA HIS A 50 12.56 19.55 13.47
C HIS A 50 11.64 20.05 14.59
N SER A 51 11.35 19.22 15.60
CA SER A 51 10.59 19.66 16.78
C SER A 51 11.36 20.66 17.65
N LEU A 52 12.69 20.60 17.65
CA LEU A 52 13.55 21.42 18.49
C LEU A 52 13.43 22.92 18.16
N VAL A 53 13.50 23.30 16.88
CA VAL A 53 13.31 24.72 16.48
C VAL A 53 11.94 25.23 16.90
N ARG A 54 10.88 24.45 16.70
CA ARG A 54 9.53 24.79 17.16
C ARG A 54 9.49 25.01 18.67
N ASP A 55 10.05 24.09 19.44
CA ASP A 55 10.01 24.17 20.90
C ASP A 55 10.83 25.37 21.39
N VAL A 56 11.97 25.66 20.76
CA VAL A 56 12.74 26.90 21.00
C VAL A 56 11.91 28.15 20.71
N THR A 57 11.17 28.22 19.60
CA THR A 57 10.27 29.35 19.30
C THR A 57 9.15 29.48 20.33
N VAL A 58 8.56 28.37 20.78
CA VAL A 58 7.50 28.36 21.80
C VAL A 58 8.04 28.83 23.15
N LEU A 59 9.21 28.35 23.58
CA LEU A 59 9.85 28.79 24.82
C LEU A 59 10.19 30.29 24.75
N SER A 60 10.74 30.74 23.61
CA SER A 60 11.01 32.15 23.33
C SER A 60 9.74 33.00 23.46
N ARG A 61 8.61 32.50 22.93
CA ARG A 61 7.32 33.18 23.00
C ARG A 61 6.77 33.27 24.42
N TYR A 62 6.84 32.19 25.22
CA TYR A 62 6.44 32.25 26.62
C TYR A 62 7.33 33.22 27.41
N LEU A 63 8.63 33.25 27.13
CA LEU A 63 9.54 34.18 27.78
C LEU A 63 9.16 35.65 27.52
N VAL A 64 8.82 36.00 26.28
CA VAL A 64 8.39 37.37 25.92
C VAL A 64 6.99 37.70 26.44
N ALA A 65 6.00 36.86 26.14
CA ALA A 65 4.59 37.15 26.44
C ALA A 65 4.25 37.06 27.94
N ARG A 66 5.02 36.28 28.71
CA ARG A 66 4.79 36.01 30.14
C ARG A 66 6.00 36.37 30.99
N SER A 67 6.82 37.33 30.57
CA SER A 67 7.97 37.83 31.34
C SER A 67 7.64 38.27 32.78
N ALA A 68 6.36 38.56 33.07
CA ALA A 68 5.88 38.89 34.42
C ALA A 68 5.53 37.67 35.30
N ASP A 69 5.42 36.46 34.75
CA ASP A 69 5.20 35.21 35.48
C ASP A 69 6.54 34.47 35.64
N GLU A 70 7.15 34.64 36.81
CA GLU A 70 8.55 34.26 37.07
C GLU A 70 8.77 32.74 36.96
N ASP A 71 7.80 31.91 37.36
CA ASP A 71 7.92 30.43 37.26
C ASP A 71 7.90 29.96 35.80
N VAL A 72 7.00 30.53 34.98
CA VAL A 72 6.95 30.22 33.53
C VAL A 72 8.21 30.73 32.82
N ALA A 73 8.64 31.94 33.15
CA ALA A 73 9.85 32.53 32.58
C ALA A 73 11.10 31.73 32.94
N ASP A 74 11.22 31.22 34.17
CA ASP A 74 12.37 30.41 34.60
C ASP A 74 12.45 29.07 33.88
N ILE A 75 11.31 28.41 33.65
CA ILE A 75 11.26 27.17 32.87
C ILE A 75 11.65 27.43 31.40
N ALA A 76 11.16 28.53 30.82
CA ALA A 76 11.52 28.94 29.47
C ALA A 76 13.02 29.26 29.34
N ARG A 77 13.58 30.05 30.27
CA ARG A 77 15.02 30.36 30.35
C ARG A 77 15.84 29.09 30.48
N GLY A 78 15.49 28.19 31.39
CA GLY A 78 16.19 26.94 31.60
C GLY A 78 16.24 26.07 30.33
N GLY A 79 15.16 26.05 29.55
CA GLY A 79 15.08 25.30 28.30
C GLY A 79 15.99 25.90 27.22
N LEU A 80 15.91 27.21 27.02
CA LEU A 80 16.75 27.93 26.04
C LEU A 80 18.24 27.87 26.41
N LEU A 81 18.57 28.02 27.70
CA LEU A 81 19.94 27.89 28.19
C LEU A 81 20.52 26.51 27.98
N TYR A 82 19.73 25.46 28.18
CA TYR A 82 20.19 24.08 27.98
C TYR A 82 20.67 23.91 26.53
N VAL A 83 19.85 24.33 25.57
CA VAL A 83 20.13 24.28 24.14
C VAL A 83 21.42 25.04 23.79
N LEU A 84 21.61 26.23 24.38
CA LEU A 84 22.79 27.07 24.12
C LEU A 84 24.08 26.53 24.75
N LEU A 85 24.01 26.02 25.99
CA LEU A 85 25.19 25.55 26.74
C LEU A 85 25.67 24.17 26.28
N ALA A 86 24.77 23.29 25.83
CA ALA A 86 25.13 21.99 25.26
C ALA A 86 26.05 22.14 24.03
N ASN A 87 25.80 23.15 23.19
CA ASN A 87 26.61 23.42 22.00
C ASN A 87 27.97 24.07 22.29
N GLN A 88 28.08 24.86 23.38
CA GLN A 88 29.36 25.50 23.76
C GLN A 88 30.35 24.54 24.45
N ARG A 89 29.87 23.44 25.05
CA ARG A 89 30.73 22.43 25.69
C ARG A 89 30.96 21.25 24.75
N ARG A 90 32.09 21.24 24.04
CA ARG A 90 32.58 20.06 23.30
C ARG A 90 32.46 18.79 24.16
N ALA A 91 31.70 17.82 23.64
CA ALA A 91 31.34 16.54 24.24
C ALA A 91 30.57 16.69 25.56
N SER A 92 29.25 16.58 25.48
CA SER A 92 28.44 16.20 26.64
C SER A 92 29.08 14.96 27.30
N LYS A 93 28.94 14.81 28.62
CA LYS A 93 29.36 13.57 29.32
C LYS A 93 28.71 12.30 28.75
N LEU A 94 27.72 12.45 27.87
CA LEU A 94 26.89 11.43 27.25
C LEU A 94 27.40 10.95 25.87
N GLY A 95 28.45 11.56 25.30
CA GLY A 95 28.98 11.21 23.97
C GLY A 95 28.26 11.92 22.81
N GLU A 96 28.48 11.50 21.57
CA GLU A 96 27.79 12.03 20.37
C GLU A 96 26.33 11.52 20.32
N LEU A 97 25.46 12.04 21.20
CA LEU A 97 23.99 11.86 21.11
C LEU A 97 23.36 12.72 19.99
N GLY A 98 24.15 13.55 19.31
CA GLY A 98 23.62 14.56 18.39
C GLY A 98 22.87 15.64 19.17
N LEU A 99 21.72 16.06 18.64
CA LEU A 99 20.83 17.09 19.22
C LEU A 99 19.64 16.50 20.01
N LEU A 100 19.71 15.22 20.35
CA LEU A 100 18.57 14.44 20.85
C LEU A 100 18.23 14.80 22.30
N ASP A 101 19.23 15.16 23.11
CA ASP A 101 19.00 15.69 24.46
C ASP A 101 18.44 17.10 24.46
N GLU A 102 18.87 17.98 23.55
CA GLU A 102 18.32 19.32 23.39
C GLU A 102 16.84 19.26 22.98
N ALA A 103 16.49 18.39 22.03
CA ALA A 103 15.11 18.19 21.60
C ALA A 103 14.23 17.64 22.72
N PHE A 104 14.71 16.64 23.45
CA PHE A 104 13.99 16.11 24.60
C PHE A 104 13.76 17.20 25.66
N MET A 105 14.80 17.97 26.00
CA MET A 105 14.71 18.99 27.05
C MET A 105 13.83 20.17 26.68
N SER A 106 13.93 20.64 25.44
CA SER A 106 13.08 21.73 24.94
C SER A 106 11.61 21.32 24.96
N SER A 107 11.30 20.12 24.48
CA SER A 107 9.93 19.62 24.50
C SER A 107 9.43 19.38 25.94
N TYR A 108 10.28 18.91 26.84
CA TYR A 108 9.94 18.74 28.25
C TYR A 108 9.60 20.09 28.90
N ALA A 109 10.42 21.13 28.67
CA ALA A 109 10.18 22.47 29.18
C ALA A 109 8.83 23.05 28.70
N VAL A 110 8.51 22.88 27.41
CA VAL A 110 7.20 23.30 26.85
C VAL A 110 6.04 22.57 27.54
N HIS A 111 6.15 21.26 27.74
CA HIS A 111 5.11 20.47 28.42
C HIS A 111 4.92 20.90 29.88
N GLU A 112 6.02 21.18 30.58
CA GLU A 112 6.06 21.59 31.98
C GLU A 112 5.42 22.98 32.19
N ILE A 113 5.59 23.91 31.24
CA ILE A 113 4.88 25.20 31.20
C ILE A 113 3.37 24.98 30.99
N ARG A 114 2.98 24.21 29.97
CA ARG A 114 1.55 23.98 29.66
C ARG A 114 0.80 23.34 30.82
N THR A 115 1.44 22.38 31.48
CA THR A 115 0.86 21.70 32.65
C THR A 115 0.58 22.68 33.79
N ARG A 116 1.45 23.68 34.02
CA ARG A 116 1.22 24.74 35.03
C ARG A 116 0.08 25.68 34.67
N LEU A 117 -0.07 25.96 33.38
CA LEU A 117 -1.08 26.89 32.88
C LEU A 117 -2.47 26.24 32.74
N ASP A 118 -2.61 24.95 33.07
CA ASP A 118 -3.80 24.13 32.77
C ASP A 118 -4.22 24.23 31.29
N GLU A 119 -3.25 24.54 30.43
CA GLU A 119 -3.42 24.49 28.98
C GLU A 119 -3.44 23.02 28.59
N GLN A 120 -4.50 22.59 27.89
CA GLN A 120 -4.50 21.25 27.32
C GLN A 120 -3.20 21.05 26.52
N SER A 121 -2.62 19.86 26.57
CA SER A 121 -1.48 19.46 25.74
C SER A 121 -1.83 19.35 24.25
N THR A 122 -2.82 20.12 23.81
CA THR A 122 -3.16 20.36 22.42
C THR A 122 -2.05 21.19 21.77
N TYR A 123 -1.84 20.93 20.49
CA TYR A 123 -0.93 21.72 19.68
C TYR A 123 -1.42 23.18 19.61
N ASN A 124 -0.63 24.09 20.19
CA ASN A 124 -0.72 25.52 19.94
C ASN A 124 0.61 25.95 19.32
N PRO A 125 0.69 26.17 17.99
CA PRO A 125 1.84 26.85 17.42
C PRO A 125 1.92 28.25 18.07
N PRO A 126 3.10 28.88 18.12
CA PRO A 126 3.21 30.24 18.60
C PRO A 126 2.31 31.13 17.74
N ARG A 127 1.25 31.68 18.34
CA ARG A 127 0.27 32.55 17.69
C ARG A 127 0.51 34.00 18.06
N LEU A 128 0.20 34.87 17.11
CA LEU A 128 0.02 36.29 17.38
C LEU A 128 -1.12 36.48 18.39
N THR A 129 -0.93 37.42 19.29
CA THR A 129 -2.02 37.98 20.09
C THR A 129 -2.98 38.73 19.16
N GLN A 130 -4.21 38.99 19.63
CA GLN A 130 -5.16 39.77 18.85
C GLN A 130 -4.64 41.18 18.53
N ASP A 131 -3.80 41.75 19.39
CA ASP A 131 -3.26 43.09 19.20
C ASP A 131 -2.11 43.08 18.16
N GLU A 132 -1.19 42.11 18.23
CA GLU A 132 -0.15 41.92 17.19
C GLU A 132 -0.77 41.60 15.84
N GLN A 133 -1.80 40.74 15.80
CA GLN A 133 -2.49 40.40 14.56
C GLN A 133 -3.12 41.64 13.92
N ARG A 134 -3.84 42.46 14.71
CA ARG A 134 -4.39 43.74 14.22
C ARG A 134 -3.29 44.69 13.75
N HIS A 135 -2.16 44.73 14.45
CA HIS A 135 -1.06 45.60 14.07
C HIS A 135 -0.46 45.18 12.72
N ALA A 136 -0.21 43.88 12.54
CA ALA A 136 0.28 43.28 11.30
C ALA A 136 -0.72 43.51 10.14
N GLU A 137 -2.02 43.29 10.38
CA GLU A 137 -3.09 43.55 9.40
C GLU A 137 -3.09 45.02 8.95
N ASN A 138 -2.96 45.97 9.89
CA ASN A 138 -2.93 47.40 9.56
C ASN A 138 -1.70 47.77 8.71
N LEU A 139 -0.51 47.30 9.11
CA LEU A 139 0.74 47.53 8.36
C LEU A 139 0.69 46.90 6.97
N PHE A 140 0.14 45.69 6.84
CA PHE A 140 -0.08 45.05 5.55
C PHE A 140 -0.98 45.88 4.63
N LEU A 141 -2.06 46.45 5.16
CA LEU A 141 -2.95 47.34 4.40
C LEU A 141 -2.24 48.64 4.00
N GLU A 142 -1.39 49.21 4.86
CA GLU A 142 -0.57 50.37 4.52
C GLU A 142 0.39 50.07 3.35
N PHE A 143 1.05 48.89 3.35
CA PHE A 143 1.90 48.47 2.25
C PHE A 143 1.14 48.13 0.96
N ALA A 144 -0.13 47.73 1.07
CA ALA A 144 -1.00 47.56 -0.09
C ALA A 144 -1.32 48.90 -0.76
N GLU A 145 -1.40 50.00 0.01
CA GLU A 145 -1.56 51.34 -0.54
C GLU A 145 -0.23 51.92 -1.08
N GLN A 146 0.89 51.66 -0.40
CA GLN A 146 2.22 52.18 -0.76
C GLN A 146 3.32 51.15 -0.47
N HIS A 147 3.73 50.41 -1.50
CA HIS A 147 4.87 49.50 -1.42
C HIS A 147 6.20 50.26 -1.51
N VAL A 148 7.24 49.74 -0.84
CA VAL A 148 8.46 50.50 -0.51
C VAL A 148 9.48 50.51 -1.66
N LEU A 149 9.55 49.43 -2.43
CA LEU A 149 10.62 49.14 -3.38
C LEU A 149 10.07 48.77 -4.76
N SER A 150 10.92 48.75 -5.78
CA SER A 150 10.53 48.25 -7.11
C SER A 150 10.31 46.73 -7.09
N ASP A 151 9.58 46.18 -8.07
CA ASP A 151 9.31 44.72 -8.14
C ASP A 151 10.60 43.88 -8.15
N ASP A 152 11.63 44.32 -8.89
CA ASP A 152 12.92 43.63 -8.98
C ASP A 152 13.66 43.66 -7.63
N ASP A 153 13.66 44.81 -6.95
CA ASP A 153 14.30 44.98 -5.64
C ASP A 153 13.57 44.18 -4.55
N LEU A 154 12.23 44.15 -4.56
CA LEU A 154 11.42 43.32 -3.66
C LEU A 154 11.78 41.84 -3.83
N ILE A 155 11.85 41.36 -5.08
CA ILE A 155 12.20 39.96 -5.34
C ILE A 155 13.61 39.65 -4.84
N GLU A 156 14.59 40.52 -5.08
CA GLU A 156 15.97 40.32 -4.62
C GLU A 156 16.06 40.29 -3.09
N GLN A 157 15.49 41.27 -2.40
CA GLN A 157 15.54 41.35 -0.93
C GLN A 157 14.76 40.23 -0.25
N SER A 158 13.57 39.88 -0.75
CA SER A 158 12.82 38.74 -0.21
C SER A 158 13.56 37.40 -0.40
N ARG A 159 14.32 37.24 -1.50
CA ARG A 159 15.21 36.07 -1.66
C ARG A 159 16.35 36.05 -0.65
N ILE A 160 16.93 37.20 -0.33
CA ILE A 160 17.98 37.31 0.71
C ILE A 160 17.41 36.92 2.08
N ALA A 161 16.23 37.43 2.44
CA ALA A 161 15.53 37.06 3.68
C ALA A 161 15.24 35.54 3.73
N CYS A 162 14.67 34.96 2.67
CA CYS A 162 14.44 33.51 2.56
C CYS A 162 15.73 32.69 2.71
N ASN A 163 16.83 33.12 2.08
CA ASN A 163 18.12 32.42 2.20
C ASN A 163 18.66 32.47 3.64
N GLY A 164 18.45 33.57 4.35
CA GLY A 164 18.77 33.69 5.78
C GLY A 164 17.94 32.77 6.68
N LEU A 165 16.72 32.43 6.25
CA LEU A 165 15.80 31.52 6.95
C LEU A 165 15.89 30.06 6.47
N ALA A 166 16.69 29.73 5.46
CA ALA A 166 16.67 28.43 4.79
C ALA A 166 16.85 27.24 5.75
N ASN A 167 17.73 27.37 6.74
CA ASN A 167 17.97 26.33 7.76
C ASN A 167 16.79 26.21 8.75
N LEU A 168 16.17 27.32 9.13
CA LEU A 168 14.96 27.33 9.96
C LEU A 168 13.76 26.74 9.21
N ALA A 169 13.67 27.03 7.91
CA ALA A 169 12.67 26.46 7.01
C ALA A 169 12.86 24.95 6.81
N ALA A 170 14.09 24.46 6.79
CA ALA A 170 14.39 23.02 6.77
C ALA A 170 13.86 22.30 8.03
N CYS A 171 13.69 23.00 9.14
CA CYS A 171 13.14 22.46 10.38
C CYS A 171 11.59 22.45 10.42
N GLY A 172 10.93 22.85 9.33
CA GLY A 172 9.48 22.72 9.16
C GLY A 172 8.66 23.96 9.56
N LEU A 173 8.99 24.64 10.67
CA LEU A 173 8.18 25.76 11.19
C LEU A 173 8.04 26.93 10.17
N PHE A 174 9.14 27.33 9.54
CA PHE A 174 9.18 28.41 8.55
C PHE A 174 9.22 27.91 7.10
N GLN A 175 9.00 26.60 6.90
CA GLN A 175 8.94 26.02 5.56
C GLN A 175 7.80 26.64 4.76
N ARG A 176 6.66 26.88 5.42
CA ARG A 176 5.48 27.52 4.85
C ARG A 176 5.74 28.98 4.50
N LEU A 177 6.36 29.76 5.39
CA LEU A 177 6.78 31.14 5.11
C LEU A 177 7.61 31.22 3.83
N THR A 178 8.70 30.43 3.74
CA THR A 178 9.61 30.43 2.58
C THR A 178 8.87 30.10 1.28
N ARG A 179 7.94 29.14 1.31
CA ARG A 179 7.14 28.75 0.14
C ARG A 179 6.08 29.77 -0.24
N ASN A 180 5.43 30.38 0.75
CA ASN A 180 4.49 31.48 0.52
C ASN A 180 5.23 32.65 -0.14
N ILE A 181 6.44 32.98 0.33
CA ILE A 181 7.28 33.99 -0.30
C ILE A 181 7.65 33.60 -1.73
N ASP A 182 8.09 32.37 -2.00
CA ASP A 182 8.37 31.89 -3.36
C ASP A 182 7.14 32.01 -4.28
N PHE A 183 5.95 31.69 -3.76
CA PHE A 183 4.69 31.87 -4.47
C PHE A 183 4.41 33.34 -4.76
N LEU A 184 4.52 34.23 -3.76
CA LEU A 184 4.29 35.66 -3.92
C LEU A 184 5.30 36.28 -4.91
N ILE A 185 6.57 35.86 -4.87
CA ILE A 185 7.58 36.21 -5.88
C ILE A 185 7.14 35.76 -7.27
N SER A 186 6.59 34.54 -7.40
CA SER A 186 6.10 34.04 -8.69
C SER A 186 4.88 34.82 -9.21
N VAL A 187 4.05 35.38 -8.30
CA VAL A 187 2.92 36.24 -8.64
C VAL A 187 3.42 37.59 -9.15
N VAL A 188 4.37 38.22 -8.46
CA VAL A 188 4.97 39.50 -8.89
C VAL A 188 5.76 39.35 -10.20
N SER A 189 6.44 38.22 -10.40
CA SER A 189 7.20 37.94 -11.62
C SER A 189 6.34 37.74 -12.88
N ARG A 190 5.02 37.62 -12.72
CA ARG A 190 4.08 37.26 -13.78
C ARG A 190 3.23 38.46 -14.18
N SER A 191 3.37 38.90 -15.43
CA SER A 191 2.59 40.03 -15.98
C SER A 191 1.13 39.71 -16.30
N ASP A 192 0.68 38.46 -16.11
CA ASP A 192 -0.65 37.97 -16.49
C ASP A 192 -1.67 37.89 -15.33
N ARG A 193 -1.28 38.30 -14.12
CA ARG A 193 -2.13 38.24 -12.92
C ARG A 193 -2.96 39.52 -12.72
N SER A 194 -4.03 39.43 -11.92
CA SER A 194 -4.90 40.57 -11.63
C SER A 194 -4.13 41.65 -10.84
N PRO A 195 -4.48 42.94 -11.01
CA PRO A 195 -3.84 44.04 -10.27
C PRO A 195 -3.98 43.88 -8.76
N ASP A 196 -5.10 43.32 -8.29
CA ASP A 196 -5.34 43.06 -6.87
C ASP A 196 -4.40 41.97 -6.32
N HIS A 197 -4.15 40.90 -7.08
CA HIS A 197 -3.21 39.86 -6.65
C HIS A 197 -1.77 40.37 -6.58
N LEU A 198 -1.38 41.22 -7.54
CA LEU A 198 -0.07 41.89 -7.52
C LEU A 198 0.04 42.84 -6.33
N CYS A 199 -1.04 43.55 -5.98
CA CYS A 199 -1.09 44.43 -4.82
C CYS A 199 -0.84 43.66 -3.50
N PHE A 200 -1.59 42.58 -3.26
CA PHE A 200 -1.42 41.77 -2.05
C PHE A 200 -0.04 41.10 -1.98
N ALA A 201 0.49 40.64 -3.13
CA ALA A 201 1.82 40.07 -3.17
C ALA A 201 2.92 41.09 -2.84
N ARG A 202 2.86 42.29 -3.41
CA ARG A 202 3.80 43.39 -3.10
C ARG A 202 3.72 43.81 -1.64
N ALA A 203 2.52 43.88 -1.08
CA ALA A 203 2.31 44.27 0.31
C ALA A 203 2.98 43.28 1.27
N ALA A 204 2.76 41.98 1.08
CA ALA A 204 3.38 40.94 1.91
C ALA A 204 4.90 40.88 1.76
N LEU A 205 5.43 41.03 0.54
CA LEU A 205 6.88 41.08 0.33
C LEU A 205 7.52 42.34 0.92
N SER A 206 6.80 43.47 0.91
CA SER A 206 7.27 44.71 1.56
C SER A 206 7.25 44.57 3.08
N TYR A 207 6.25 43.90 3.63
CA TYR A 207 6.18 43.58 5.06
C TYR A 207 7.40 42.78 5.51
N LEU A 208 7.74 41.69 4.80
CA LEU A 208 8.89 40.83 5.10
C LEU A 208 10.24 41.56 5.17
N ILE A 209 10.39 42.67 4.47
CA ILE A 209 11.66 43.42 4.40
C ILE A 209 11.70 44.50 5.50
N CYS A 210 10.60 44.73 6.23
CA CYS A 210 10.49 45.75 7.24
C CYS A 210 10.94 45.23 8.62
N ASP A 211 12.16 45.56 9.04
CA ASP A 211 12.70 45.12 10.34
C ASP A 211 11.89 45.62 11.58
N GLU A 212 11.14 46.71 11.45
CA GLU A 212 10.28 47.28 12.52
C GLU A 212 8.79 47.08 12.18
N ASP A 213 8.37 45.82 12.18
CA ASP A 213 6.99 45.38 11.95
C ASP A 213 6.25 45.12 13.26
N ALA A 214 5.21 44.27 13.25
CA ALA A 214 4.37 44.05 14.43
C ALA A 214 5.11 43.30 15.55
N ILE A 215 6.12 42.49 15.22
CA ILE A 215 7.04 41.90 16.20
C ILE A 215 8.48 42.14 15.73
N ASP A 216 9.14 43.14 16.31
CA ASP A 216 10.52 43.52 15.96
C ASP A 216 11.44 42.31 15.74
N ASP A 217 11.97 42.22 14.52
CA ASP A 217 12.79 41.14 14.01
C ASP A 217 14.08 40.92 14.82
N ARG A 218 14.51 41.94 15.57
CA ARG A 218 15.63 41.88 16.53
C ARG A 218 15.35 40.95 17.71
N LEU A 219 14.09 40.60 17.97
CA LEU A 219 13.71 39.59 18.96
C LEU A 219 14.02 38.16 18.51
N GLY A 220 14.57 38.00 17.30
CA GLY A 220 15.07 36.73 16.80
C GLY A 220 13.95 35.91 16.15
N ILE A 221 13.90 34.62 16.44
CA ILE A 221 13.03 33.68 15.71
C ILE A 221 11.52 33.97 15.86
N ILE A 222 11.15 34.74 16.89
CA ILE A 222 9.76 35.14 17.13
C ILE A 222 9.34 36.35 16.30
N GLY A 223 10.27 37.14 15.75
CA GLY A 223 9.97 38.26 14.86
C GLY A 223 9.32 37.78 13.56
N TYR A 224 9.81 36.68 13.00
CA TYR A 224 9.21 36.09 11.79
C TYR A 224 7.80 35.46 11.94
N LEU A 225 7.15 35.58 13.11
CA LEU A 225 5.82 35.00 13.32
C LEU A 225 4.73 35.80 12.61
N ASP A 226 4.79 37.13 12.64
CA ASP A 226 3.88 37.99 11.90
C ASP A 226 4.17 38.02 10.41
N ASP A 227 5.43 37.88 9.99
CA ASP A 227 5.75 37.61 8.58
C ASP A 227 5.04 36.38 8.03
N ASN A 228 5.10 35.27 8.78
CA ASN A 228 4.43 34.04 8.39
C ASN A 228 2.90 34.22 8.32
N TYR A 229 2.34 35.00 9.26
CA TYR A 229 0.93 35.34 9.26
C TYR A 229 0.54 36.21 8.04
N VAL A 230 1.29 37.27 7.75
CA VAL A 230 1.03 38.20 6.65
C VAL A 230 1.23 37.54 5.29
N ALA A 231 2.31 36.77 5.13
CA ALA A 231 2.54 35.99 3.91
C ALA A 231 1.41 34.98 3.67
N GLN A 232 0.93 34.34 4.74
CA GLN A 232 -0.22 33.43 4.65
C GLN A 232 -1.50 34.17 4.26
N MET A 233 -1.82 35.28 4.93
CA MET A 233 -2.99 36.10 4.63
C MET A 233 -3.00 36.57 3.16
N ALA A 234 -1.85 37.01 2.63
CA ALA A 234 -1.74 37.40 1.23
C ALA A 234 -1.96 36.21 0.28
N VAL A 235 -1.45 35.03 0.60
CA VAL A 235 -1.72 33.81 -0.19
C VAL A 235 -3.20 33.47 -0.19
N ASP A 236 -3.88 33.55 0.95
CA ASP A 236 -5.31 33.25 1.07
C ASP A 236 -6.18 34.25 0.28
N LEU A 237 -5.77 35.53 0.24
CA LEU A 237 -6.40 36.55 -0.60
C LEU A 237 -6.19 36.30 -2.11
N ILE A 238 -5.06 35.72 -2.50
CA ILE A 238 -4.70 35.45 -3.91
C ILE A 238 -5.28 34.10 -4.38
N GLU A 239 -5.27 33.08 -3.51
CA GLU A 239 -5.66 31.70 -3.80
C GLU A 239 -6.52 31.10 -2.66
N PRO A 240 -7.78 31.57 -2.49
CA PRO A 240 -8.67 31.16 -1.41
C PRO A 240 -9.10 29.68 -1.44
N ALA A 241 -8.67 28.92 -2.47
CA ALA A 241 -8.87 27.47 -2.54
C ALA A 241 -7.98 26.69 -1.55
N ARG A 242 -6.95 27.33 -0.96
CA ARG A 242 -6.03 26.70 0.00
C ARG A 242 -6.57 26.64 1.43
N ASP A 243 -7.40 27.60 1.84
CA ASP A 243 -7.93 27.74 3.21
C ASP A 243 -8.51 26.44 3.81
N PRO A 244 -9.34 25.65 3.09
CA PRO A 244 -9.97 24.46 3.68
C PRO A 244 -8.96 23.36 4.03
N TRP A 245 -7.85 23.28 3.29
CA TRP A 245 -6.79 22.30 3.54
C TRP A 245 -6.03 22.62 4.82
N LEU A 246 -5.80 23.90 5.05
CA LEU A 246 -5.05 24.42 6.19
C LEU A 246 -5.86 24.26 7.47
N ASP A 247 -7.14 24.64 7.43
CA ASP A 247 -8.06 24.40 8.53
C ASP A 247 -8.10 22.91 8.90
N MET A 248 -8.14 22.02 7.90
CA MET A 248 -8.18 20.58 8.13
C MET A 248 -6.86 20.03 8.69
N LEU A 249 -5.71 20.52 8.22
CA LEU A 249 -4.40 20.19 8.81
C LEU A 249 -4.37 20.58 10.29
N ASP A 250 -4.71 21.83 10.60
CA ASP A 250 -4.70 22.37 11.96
C ASP A 250 -5.68 21.61 12.88
N ALA A 251 -6.89 21.31 12.39
CA ALA A 251 -7.88 20.57 13.15
C ALA A 251 -7.45 19.12 13.39
N THR A 252 -6.82 18.48 12.41
CA THR A 252 -6.31 17.09 12.55
C THR A 252 -5.19 17.02 13.56
N VAL A 253 -4.23 17.94 13.46
CA VAL A 253 -3.14 18.07 14.42
C VAL A 253 -3.66 18.45 15.81
N GLY A 254 -4.73 19.26 15.89
CA GLY A 254 -5.39 19.58 17.15
C GLY A 254 -5.92 18.35 17.89
N ILE A 255 -6.44 17.36 17.16
CA ILE A 255 -6.95 16.09 17.73
C ILE A 255 -5.82 15.06 17.93
N LEU A 256 -4.84 15.04 17.03
CA LEU A 256 -3.68 14.15 17.06
C LEU A 256 -2.37 14.97 17.19
N PRO A 257 -2.08 15.59 18.35
CA PRO A 257 -0.91 16.45 18.51
C PRO A 257 0.43 15.77 18.20
N PHE A 258 0.51 14.44 18.38
CA PHE A 258 1.72 13.67 18.06
C PHE A 258 2.13 13.73 16.58
N MET A 259 1.22 14.07 15.67
CA MET A 259 1.51 14.13 14.23
C MET A 259 2.64 15.11 13.91
N ASN A 260 2.80 16.18 14.70
CA ASN A 260 3.91 17.12 14.54
C ASN A 260 5.28 16.56 14.92
N SER A 261 5.29 15.55 15.78
CA SER A 261 6.50 14.87 16.25
C SER A 261 6.64 13.50 15.58
N LEU A 262 5.78 13.17 14.61
CA LEU A 262 5.82 11.90 13.92
C LEU A 262 6.83 11.98 12.78
N VAL A 263 7.99 11.36 13.01
CA VAL A 263 9.09 11.33 12.06
C VAL A 263 9.44 9.88 11.75
N ILE A 264 9.35 9.52 10.49
CA ILE A 264 9.63 8.16 10.02
C ILE A 264 10.92 8.19 9.19
N ASP A 265 11.81 7.26 9.49
CA ASP A 265 12.98 6.95 8.67
C ASP A 265 12.70 5.67 7.87
N ASP A 266 12.79 5.79 6.56
CA ASP A 266 12.55 4.72 5.59
C ASP A 266 13.84 4.24 4.89
N GLY A 267 15.01 4.60 5.45
CA GLY A 267 16.33 4.33 4.89
C GLY A 267 16.91 5.49 4.08
N SER A 268 16.14 6.53 3.78
CA SER A 268 16.62 7.76 3.11
C SER A 268 16.80 8.96 4.04
N GLY A 269 16.87 8.68 5.34
CA GLY A 269 16.91 9.68 6.40
C GLY A 269 15.54 9.89 7.03
N SER A 270 15.57 10.35 8.27
CA SER A 270 14.39 10.66 9.06
C SER A 270 13.64 11.86 8.49
N ARG A 271 12.33 11.71 8.22
CA ARG A 271 11.49 12.76 7.66
C ARG A 271 10.20 12.95 8.45
N PRO A 272 9.73 14.20 8.65
CA PRO A 272 8.40 14.41 9.19
C PRO A 272 7.35 13.81 8.26
N ILE A 273 6.24 13.38 8.84
CA ILE A 273 5.11 12.89 8.07
C ILE A 273 4.55 14.00 7.17
N SER A 274 4.22 13.69 5.91
CA SER A 274 3.75 14.68 4.94
C SER A 274 2.34 15.20 5.25
N GLU A 275 2.04 16.43 4.80
CA GLU A 275 0.69 17.02 4.88
C GLU A 275 -0.37 16.11 4.25
N TYR A 276 -0.01 15.40 3.17
CA TYR A 276 -0.83 14.35 2.57
C TYR A 276 -1.36 13.36 3.60
N MET A 277 -0.45 12.81 4.39
CA MET A 277 -0.74 11.74 5.33
C MET A 277 -1.43 12.30 6.56
N ILE A 278 -1.11 13.53 6.99
CA ILE A 278 -1.85 14.23 8.03
C ILE A 278 -3.32 14.37 7.62
N ILE A 279 -3.58 14.88 6.42
CA ILE A 279 -4.94 15.07 5.91
C ILE A 279 -5.68 13.73 5.80
N ASN A 280 -5.06 12.71 5.21
CA ASN A 280 -5.71 11.40 5.11
C ASN A 280 -5.95 10.77 6.50
N SER A 281 -5.14 11.12 7.51
CA SER A 281 -5.37 10.69 8.90
C SER A 281 -6.61 11.32 9.50
N ALA A 282 -7.06 12.49 9.03
CA ALA A 282 -8.34 13.09 9.41
C ALA A 282 -9.53 12.16 9.15
N LEU A 283 -9.44 11.29 8.12
CA LEU A 283 -10.46 10.29 7.79
C LEU A 283 -10.59 9.21 8.89
N SER A 284 -9.55 9.04 9.70
CA SER A 284 -9.52 8.14 10.87
C SER A 284 -9.93 8.82 12.18
N CYS A 285 -10.14 10.14 12.20
CA CYS A 285 -10.63 10.89 13.37
C CYS A 285 -12.17 10.88 13.39
N GLU A 286 -12.76 10.52 14.54
CA GLU A 286 -14.23 10.53 14.70
C GLU A 286 -14.73 11.96 14.93
N GLU A 287 -13.95 12.74 15.66
CA GLU A 287 -14.29 14.08 16.14
C GLU A 287 -14.41 15.10 14.98
N LEU A 288 -13.65 14.90 13.90
CA LEU A 288 -13.75 15.71 12.67
C LEU A 288 -14.90 15.28 11.77
N ARG A 289 -15.28 14.01 11.85
CA ARG A 289 -16.25 13.40 10.96
C ARG A 289 -17.62 13.41 11.61
N LYS A 290 -18.46 14.37 11.20
CA LYS A 290 -19.89 14.38 11.57
C LYS A 290 -20.78 13.64 10.56
N SER A 291 -20.18 12.86 9.66
CA SER A 291 -20.91 12.13 8.61
C SER A 291 -21.77 11.00 9.20
N GLN A 292 -23.01 10.84 8.73
CA GLN A 292 -23.85 9.67 9.04
C GLN A 292 -23.37 8.37 8.34
N CYS A 293 -22.38 8.47 7.45
CA CYS A 293 -21.84 7.34 6.69
C CYS A 293 -20.91 6.48 7.56
N SER A 294 -21.13 5.17 7.58
CA SER A 294 -20.28 4.19 8.29
C SER A 294 -18.96 3.94 7.58
N SER A 295 -18.83 4.35 6.30
CA SER A 295 -17.63 4.10 5.53
C SER A 295 -17.19 5.25 4.64
N THR A 296 -15.90 5.28 4.33
CA THR A 296 -15.30 6.21 3.39
C THR A 296 -14.39 5.51 2.41
N VAL A 297 -14.52 5.85 1.13
CA VAL A 297 -13.64 5.40 0.06
C VAL A 297 -12.63 6.51 -0.24
N LEU A 298 -11.38 6.28 0.13
CA LEU A 298 -10.23 7.11 -0.20
C LEU A 298 -9.66 6.66 -1.56
N ILE A 299 -9.82 7.49 -2.58
CA ILE A 299 -9.28 7.28 -3.92
C ILE A 299 -8.01 8.11 -4.08
N VAL A 300 -6.90 7.43 -4.36
CA VAL A 300 -5.56 8.02 -4.52
C VAL A 300 -4.96 7.58 -5.86
N PRO A 301 -3.97 8.29 -6.43
CA PRO A 301 -3.33 7.83 -7.68
C PRO A 301 -2.76 6.41 -7.57
N VAL A 302 -2.06 6.12 -6.47
CA VAL A 302 -1.55 4.78 -6.11
C VAL A 302 -1.78 4.56 -4.62
N ALA A 303 -2.24 3.38 -4.20
CA ALA A 303 -2.48 3.10 -2.77
C ALA A 303 -1.18 3.02 -1.95
N GLY A 304 -0.18 2.28 -2.44
CA GLY A 304 1.15 2.18 -1.83
C GLY A 304 1.12 1.81 -0.34
N PRO A 305 1.96 2.44 0.51
CA PRO A 305 1.99 2.18 1.96
C PRO A 305 0.84 2.86 2.73
N THR A 306 -0.05 3.60 2.06
CA THR A 306 -1.10 4.40 2.71
C THR A 306 -2.00 3.61 3.67
N PRO A 307 -2.52 2.42 3.32
CA PRO A 307 -3.38 1.66 4.24
C PRO A 307 -2.69 1.33 5.57
N LEU A 308 -1.42 0.94 5.50
CA LEU A 308 -0.64 0.59 6.68
C LEU A 308 -0.28 1.83 7.52
N LEU A 309 0.11 2.93 6.89
CA LEU A 309 0.43 4.18 7.60
C LEU A 309 -0.81 4.75 8.30
N LEU A 310 -1.97 4.74 7.64
CA LEU A 310 -3.23 5.17 8.26
C LEU A 310 -3.63 4.26 9.42
N GLY A 311 -3.46 2.94 9.29
CA GLY A 311 -3.70 2.01 10.39
C GLY A 311 -2.76 2.24 11.58
N PHE A 312 -1.49 2.52 11.31
CA PHE A 312 -0.49 2.82 12.34
C PHE A 312 -0.80 4.14 13.07
N ILE A 313 -1.10 5.22 12.33
CA ILE A 313 -1.46 6.52 12.89
C ILE A 313 -2.75 6.42 13.72
N ALA A 314 -3.77 5.73 13.21
CA ALA A 314 -5.02 5.49 13.96
C ALA A 314 -4.76 4.74 15.27
N THR A 315 -3.84 3.76 15.27
CA THR A 315 -3.43 3.02 16.47
C THR A 315 -2.75 3.93 17.49
N LEU A 316 -1.87 4.83 17.05
CA LEU A 316 -1.27 5.86 17.92
C LEU A 316 -2.36 6.78 18.51
N GLY A 317 -3.35 7.16 17.71
CA GLY A 317 -4.52 7.91 18.16
C GLY A 317 -5.35 7.20 19.23
N LEU A 318 -5.48 5.86 19.15
CA LEU A 318 -6.12 5.06 20.22
C LEU A 318 -5.31 5.08 21.51
N ILE A 319 -3.99 4.93 21.40
CA ILE A 319 -3.07 4.94 22.55
C ILE A 319 -3.08 6.32 23.23
N GLN A 320 -3.08 7.41 22.46
CA GLN A 320 -3.19 8.75 23.04
C GLN A 320 -4.50 8.93 23.82
N ARG A 321 -5.63 8.53 23.23
CA ARG A 321 -6.97 8.74 23.82
C ARG A 321 -7.26 7.85 25.03
N SER A 322 -6.77 6.60 25.03
CA SER A 322 -7.17 5.59 26.01
C SER A 322 -6.01 4.94 26.78
N GLY A 323 -4.78 5.07 26.27
CA GLY A 323 -3.57 4.49 26.84
C GLY A 323 -2.77 5.43 27.75
N GLN A 324 -3.00 6.74 27.71
CA GLN A 324 -2.31 7.68 28.61
C GLN A 324 -3.03 7.78 29.97
N ARG A 325 -2.74 6.84 30.87
CA ARG A 325 -3.23 6.88 32.26
C ARG A 325 -2.05 6.94 33.22
N ASP A 326 -2.26 7.62 34.35
CA ASP A 326 -1.31 7.58 35.45
C ASP A 326 -1.24 6.15 36.00
N VAL A 327 -0.02 5.60 36.10
CA VAL A 327 0.19 4.30 36.73
C VAL A 327 -0.05 4.47 38.22
N THR A 328 -1.22 4.06 38.68
CA THR A 328 -1.60 4.07 40.08
C THR A 328 -1.18 2.77 40.76
N GLU A 329 -1.31 2.75 42.08
CA GLU A 329 -1.00 1.59 42.92
C GLU A 329 -1.85 0.35 42.58
N ASP A 330 -3.03 0.55 41.99
CA ASP A 330 -3.97 -0.50 41.60
C ASP A 330 -3.71 -1.06 40.19
N THR A 331 -2.71 -0.52 39.47
CA THR A 331 -2.41 -0.94 38.10
C THR A 331 -1.94 -2.40 38.02
N PHE A 332 -1.24 -2.88 39.06
CA PHE A 332 -0.67 -4.22 39.10
C PHE A 332 -1.23 -5.04 40.25
N SER A 333 -1.55 -6.31 39.97
CA SER A 333 -2.02 -7.26 40.98
C SER A 333 -0.84 -7.95 41.67
N VAL A 334 -0.99 -8.23 42.97
CA VAL A 334 0.03 -9.00 43.72
C VAL A 334 0.19 -10.40 43.09
N GLY A 335 1.44 -10.80 42.84
CA GLY A 335 1.76 -12.06 42.16
C GLY A 335 1.84 -11.94 40.63
N GLN A 336 1.44 -10.81 40.05
CA GLN A 336 1.55 -10.56 38.62
C GLN A 336 3.03 -10.48 38.20
N LYS A 337 3.37 -11.14 37.09
CA LYS A 337 4.70 -10.99 36.48
C LYS A 337 4.75 -9.64 35.77
N VAL A 338 5.84 -8.91 35.98
CA VAL A 338 6.09 -7.61 35.39
C VAL A 338 7.47 -7.58 34.75
N LEU A 339 7.57 -6.93 33.61
CA LEU A 339 8.80 -6.56 32.92
C LEU A 339 9.25 -5.20 33.47
N VAL A 340 10.48 -5.12 33.98
CA VAL A 340 11.09 -3.91 34.53
C VAL A 340 12.10 -3.38 33.52
N ASP A 341 11.92 -2.13 33.09
CA ASP A 341 12.76 -1.44 32.11
C ASP A 341 12.99 -2.24 30.81
N ASN A 342 11.96 -2.94 30.36
CA ASN A 342 11.99 -3.83 29.19
C ASN A 342 12.98 -5.02 29.26
N CYS A 343 13.67 -5.25 30.38
CA CYS A 343 14.79 -6.19 30.46
C CYS A 343 14.57 -7.32 31.49
N ALA A 344 14.25 -6.96 32.74
CA ALA A 344 14.15 -7.91 33.83
C ALA A 344 12.70 -8.35 34.04
N VAL A 345 12.48 -9.61 34.43
CA VAL A 345 11.17 -10.13 34.84
C VAL A 345 11.17 -10.29 36.36
N ALA A 346 10.19 -9.66 37.01
CA ALA A 346 9.97 -9.75 38.45
C ALA A 346 8.49 -10.05 38.73
N GLU A 347 8.18 -10.35 39.99
CA GLU A 347 6.81 -10.53 40.47
C GLU A 347 6.41 -9.37 41.38
N PHE A 348 5.30 -8.72 41.06
CA PHE A 348 4.79 -7.58 41.82
C PHE A 348 4.31 -8.04 43.20
N ALA A 349 4.89 -7.49 44.27
CA ALA A 349 4.63 -7.89 45.65
C ALA A 349 3.64 -6.96 46.39
N GLY A 350 3.03 -6.01 45.66
CA GLY A 350 2.10 -5.03 46.20
C GLY A 350 2.76 -3.76 46.73
N VAL A 351 1.92 -2.79 47.10
CA VAL A 351 2.33 -1.51 47.68
C VAL A 351 2.23 -1.56 49.21
N LYS A 352 3.26 -1.04 49.90
CA LYS A 352 3.34 -0.96 51.35
C LYS A 352 3.95 0.37 51.78
N ASP A 353 3.65 0.78 53.00
CA ASP A 353 4.35 1.89 53.64
C ASP A 353 5.66 1.37 54.26
N VAL A 354 6.80 1.92 53.83
CA VAL A 354 8.12 1.51 54.29
C VAL A 354 8.89 2.76 54.71
N ALA A 355 9.12 2.88 56.02
CA ALA A 355 9.79 4.03 56.64
C ALA A 355 9.10 5.39 56.40
N GLY A 356 7.76 5.41 56.40
CA GLY A 356 6.97 6.65 56.24
C GLY A 356 6.87 7.13 54.79
N SER A 357 7.11 6.25 53.82
CA SER A 357 7.00 6.53 52.40
C SER A 357 6.35 5.35 51.70
N ARG A 358 5.36 5.62 50.82
CA ARG A 358 4.72 4.61 49.97
C ARG A 358 5.73 4.01 49.00
N ARG A 359 5.84 2.68 49.00
CA ARG A 359 6.75 1.91 48.14
C ARG A 359 6.09 0.65 47.60
N PHE A 360 6.47 0.22 46.40
CA PHE A 360 6.02 -1.06 45.82
C PHE A 360 7.12 -2.12 45.87
N GLY A 361 6.76 -3.39 46.03
CA GLY A 361 7.72 -4.48 46.11
C GLY A 361 7.88 -5.23 44.77
N LEU A 362 9.11 -5.60 44.43
CA LEU A 362 9.43 -6.50 43.31
C LEU A 362 10.17 -7.74 43.83
N THR A 363 9.66 -8.92 43.50
CA THR A 363 10.20 -10.21 43.93
C THR A 363 10.92 -10.91 42.78
N GLN A 364 12.13 -11.41 43.07
CA GLN A 364 12.86 -12.34 42.20
C GLN A 364 13.24 -13.61 42.94
N TYR A 365 13.35 -14.70 42.19
CA TYR A 365 13.80 -16.00 42.67
C TYR A 365 15.19 -16.29 42.09
N ARG A 366 16.23 -16.21 42.92
CA ARG A 366 17.59 -16.59 42.52
C ARG A 366 17.88 -18.02 42.96
N ARG A 367 18.47 -18.80 42.05
CA ARG A 367 18.91 -20.18 42.34
C ARG A 367 20.42 -20.15 42.58
N HIS A 368 20.84 -20.39 43.81
CA HIS A 368 22.26 -20.45 44.18
C HIS A 368 22.53 -21.80 44.83
N LEU A 369 23.48 -22.57 44.27
CA LEU A 369 23.88 -23.89 44.80
C LEU A 369 22.69 -24.85 45.06
N GLY A 370 21.70 -24.88 44.16
CA GLY A 370 20.53 -25.75 44.28
C GLY A 370 19.39 -25.23 45.18
N HIS A 371 19.63 -24.19 45.99
CA HIS A 371 18.60 -23.53 46.81
C HIS A 371 17.98 -22.34 46.08
N ILE A 372 16.65 -22.19 46.19
CA ILE A 372 15.90 -21.05 45.65
C ILE A 372 15.75 -20.02 46.78
N SER A 373 16.42 -18.87 46.65
CA SER A 373 16.26 -17.74 47.57
C SER A 373 15.31 -16.71 46.97
N LYS A 374 14.27 -16.34 47.73
CA LYS A 374 13.32 -15.26 47.38
C LYS A 374 13.87 -13.92 47.88
N SER A 375 14.06 -12.95 46.99
CA SER A 375 14.45 -11.59 47.34
C SER A 375 13.36 -10.60 46.89
N THR A 376 12.82 -9.81 47.81
CA THR A 376 11.86 -8.75 47.51
C THR A 376 12.49 -7.38 47.80
N HIS A 377 12.51 -6.49 46.82
CA HIS A 377 13.04 -5.13 46.93
C HIS A 377 11.92 -4.11 46.86
N PHE A 378 11.91 -3.11 47.74
CA PHE A 378 10.87 -2.08 47.81
C PHE A 378 11.33 -0.75 47.20
N TRP A 379 10.63 -0.33 46.15
CA TRP A 379 10.96 0.81 45.28
C TRP A 379 9.99 1.99 45.52
N PRO A 380 10.43 3.25 45.33
CA PRO A 380 9.57 4.42 45.47
C PRO A 380 8.33 4.32 44.57
N ILE A 381 7.19 4.81 45.02
CA ILE A 381 5.94 4.72 44.24
C ILE A 381 6.06 5.35 42.84
N SER A 382 6.88 6.41 42.71
CA SER A 382 7.15 7.10 41.45
C SER A 382 7.80 6.22 40.38
N TYR A 383 8.38 5.07 40.75
CA TYR A 383 9.02 4.14 39.83
C TYR A 383 8.05 3.07 39.27
N LEU A 384 6.76 3.08 39.65
CA LEU A 384 5.76 2.16 39.11
C LEU A 384 5.68 2.23 37.58
N ARG A 385 5.94 3.42 37.01
CA ARG A 385 5.97 3.69 35.57
C ARG A 385 7.00 2.85 34.77
N ARG A 386 7.98 2.24 35.45
CA ARG A 386 9.01 1.38 34.84
C ARG A 386 8.54 -0.06 34.59
N LEU A 387 7.31 -0.38 35.02
CA LEU A 387 6.76 -1.74 34.96
C LEU A 387 5.80 -1.89 33.77
N ILE A 388 5.88 -3.04 33.10
CA ILE A 388 4.92 -3.47 32.08
C ILE A 388 4.43 -4.88 32.44
N PRO A 389 3.15 -5.24 32.24
CA PRO A 389 2.71 -6.62 32.43
C PRO A 389 3.56 -7.61 31.62
N ALA A 390 3.94 -8.73 32.25
CA ALA A 390 4.63 -9.84 31.60
C ALA A 390 3.81 -11.12 31.72
N GLY A 391 3.98 -12.03 30.77
CA GLY A 391 3.21 -13.26 30.77
C GLY A 391 3.41 -14.12 31.99
N CYS A 392 2.32 -14.73 32.46
CA CYS A 392 2.30 -15.53 33.69
C CYS A 392 3.22 -16.77 33.62
N SER A 393 3.52 -17.23 32.40
CA SER A 393 4.44 -18.33 32.12
C SER A 393 5.92 -17.94 32.21
N LYS A 394 6.26 -16.63 32.22
CA LYS A 394 7.65 -16.17 32.27
C LYS A 394 8.23 -16.36 33.67
N SER A 395 9.42 -16.97 33.73
CA SER A 395 10.20 -17.06 34.96
C SER A 395 10.86 -15.73 35.30
N THR A 396 11.00 -15.43 36.60
CA THR A 396 11.73 -14.23 37.04
C THR A 396 13.19 -14.34 36.63
N ARG A 397 13.72 -13.33 35.95
CA ARG A 397 15.07 -13.33 35.36
C ARG A 397 15.60 -11.90 35.18
N GLY A 398 16.89 -11.75 34.92
CA GLY A 398 17.54 -10.45 34.73
C GLY A 398 17.86 -9.74 36.05
N GLU A 399 18.67 -8.70 35.97
CA GLU A 399 19.08 -7.89 37.12
C GLU A 399 18.12 -6.71 37.32
N LEU A 400 17.68 -6.48 38.56
CA LEU A 400 16.85 -5.33 38.91
C LEU A 400 17.73 -4.15 39.32
N ILE A 401 17.77 -3.11 38.49
CA ILE A 401 18.54 -1.89 38.75
C ILE A 401 17.64 -0.87 39.46
N TYR A 402 17.77 -0.78 40.79
CA TYR A 402 17.00 0.17 41.61
C TYR A 402 17.28 1.63 41.23
N ASP A 403 18.56 1.98 41.16
CA ASP A 403 19.03 3.34 40.92
C ASP A 403 18.83 3.73 39.45
N LEU A 404 17.92 4.67 39.19
CA LEU A 404 17.54 5.09 37.85
C LEU A 404 18.73 5.70 37.08
N ASN A 405 19.63 6.37 37.80
CA ASN A 405 20.88 6.96 37.26
C ASN A 405 21.89 5.91 36.80
N LYS A 406 21.65 4.62 37.10
CA LYS A 406 22.49 3.49 36.68
C LYS A 406 21.78 2.57 35.69
N SER A 407 20.59 2.95 35.22
CA SER A 407 19.81 2.14 34.28
C SER A 407 20.30 2.36 32.85
N ASN A 408 20.79 1.30 32.21
CA ASN A 408 21.16 1.30 30.79
C ASN A 408 19.96 1.02 29.85
N ALA A 409 18.74 1.03 30.38
CA ALA A 409 17.56 0.73 29.59
C ALA A 409 17.15 1.93 28.73
N VAL A 410 16.97 1.67 27.44
CA VAL A 410 16.61 2.67 26.43
C VAL A 410 15.16 3.14 26.60
N LEU A 411 14.95 4.45 26.42
CA LEU A 411 13.63 5.06 26.39
C LEU A 411 12.78 4.55 25.21
N PRO A 412 11.52 4.16 25.42
CA PRO A 412 10.60 3.79 24.35
C PRO A 412 10.26 4.95 23.40
N ALA A 413 10.09 4.66 22.10
CA ALA A 413 9.69 5.65 21.09
C ALA A 413 8.42 6.44 21.45
N MET A 414 7.45 5.82 22.13
CA MET A 414 6.22 6.50 22.56
C MET A 414 6.46 7.57 23.62
N GLU A 415 7.50 7.45 24.45
CA GLU A 415 7.83 8.51 25.42
C GLU A 415 8.30 9.78 24.68
N TYR A 416 9.06 9.63 23.59
CA TYR A 416 9.45 10.74 22.71
C TYR A 416 8.27 11.30 21.91
N LEU A 417 7.39 10.43 21.42
CA LEU A 417 6.31 10.86 20.53
C LEU A 417 5.23 11.65 21.27
N PHE A 418 4.88 11.23 22.49
CA PHE A 418 3.82 11.87 23.27
C PHE A 418 4.31 12.98 24.19
N ASN A 419 5.61 13.08 24.45
CA ASN A 419 6.21 14.08 25.35
C ASN A 419 5.48 14.18 26.70
N SER A 420 4.92 13.06 27.18
CA SER A 420 4.03 13.02 28.34
C SER A 420 4.81 12.59 29.57
N SER A 421 4.55 13.24 30.70
CA SER A 421 4.93 12.74 32.02
C SER A 421 4.25 11.39 32.35
N LYS A 422 3.18 11.03 31.61
CA LYS A 422 2.39 9.82 31.75
C LYS A 422 2.91 8.71 30.83
N THR A 423 3.11 7.53 31.39
CA THR A 423 3.50 6.34 30.60
C THR A 423 2.31 5.74 29.86
N ALA A 424 2.52 5.30 28.63
CA ALA A 424 1.50 4.60 27.85
C ALA A 424 1.18 3.24 28.46
N HIS A 425 0.02 3.11 29.10
CA HIS A 425 -0.51 1.87 29.63
C HIS A 425 -1.28 1.13 28.53
N LEU A 426 -0.56 0.37 27.69
CA LEU A 426 -1.14 -0.31 26.53
C LEU A 426 -2.25 -1.31 26.88
N ALA A 427 -2.18 -1.93 28.08
CA ALA A 427 -3.17 -2.89 28.54
C ALA A 427 -4.55 -2.27 28.86
N SER A 428 -4.67 -0.95 28.97
CA SER A 428 -5.99 -0.30 29.10
C SER A 428 -6.62 0.03 27.75
N VAL A 429 -5.90 -0.15 26.64
CA VAL A 429 -6.46 0.02 25.30
C VAL A 429 -7.20 -1.25 24.92
N SER A 430 -8.54 -1.20 24.97
CA SER A 430 -9.39 -2.34 24.65
C SER A 430 -9.75 -2.46 23.16
N ARG A 431 -9.64 -1.37 22.41
CA ARG A 431 -9.96 -1.33 20.98
C ARG A 431 -8.73 -1.55 20.11
N LYS A 432 -8.96 -2.07 18.91
CA LYS A 432 -7.95 -2.45 17.91
C LYS A 432 -8.24 -1.78 16.57
N VAL A 433 -7.20 -1.58 15.78
CA VAL A 433 -7.29 -1.19 14.37
C VAL A 433 -6.96 -2.39 13.51
N LEU A 434 -7.87 -2.72 12.59
CA LEU A 434 -7.69 -3.79 11.63
C LEU A 434 -7.20 -3.21 10.31
N VAL A 435 -6.13 -3.75 9.73
CA VAL A 435 -5.69 -3.38 8.38
C VAL A 435 -5.71 -4.62 7.50
N VAL A 436 -6.54 -4.59 6.46
CA VAL A 436 -6.67 -5.67 5.49
C VAL A 436 -5.72 -5.39 4.34
N THR A 437 -4.56 -6.07 4.31
CA THR A 437 -3.48 -5.86 3.34
C THR A 437 -2.57 -7.10 3.29
N PRO A 438 -1.78 -7.33 2.22
CA PRO A 438 -0.79 -8.42 2.19
C PRO A 438 0.15 -8.42 3.41
N VAL A 439 0.02 -9.45 4.26
CA VAL A 439 0.74 -9.59 5.53
C VAL A 439 2.27 -9.59 5.33
N ALA A 440 2.77 -10.20 4.25
CA ALA A 440 4.20 -10.24 3.95
C ALA A 440 4.75 -8.84 3.67
N SER A 441 4.10 -8.08 2.77
CA SER A 441 4.49 -6.71 2.42
C SER A 441 4.37 -5.77 3.62
N ALA A 442 3.31 -5.90 4.42
CA ALA A 442 3.14 -5.12 5.64
C ALA A 442 4.21 -5.43 6.69
N HIS A 443 4.56 -6.71 6.89
CA HIS A 443 5.59 -7.12 7.84
C HIS A 443 6.98 -6.59 7.46
N ASP A 444 7.32 -6.62 6.16
CA ASP A 444 8.57 -6.03 5.66
C ASP A 444 8.59 -4.51 5.88
N LEU A 445 7.50 -3.80 5.55
CA LEU A 445 7.43 -2.35 5.75
C LEU A 445 7.56 -1.96 7.23
N VAL A 446 6.80 -2.59 8.13
CA VAL A 446 6.85 -2.33 9.58
C VAL A 446 8.21 -2.67 10.19
N ARG A 447 8.96 -3.62 9.59
CA ARG A 447 10.34 -3.94 10.00
C ARG A 447 11.35 -2.89 9.53
N ARG A 448 11.18 -2.34 8.32
CA ARG A 448 12.11 -1.37 7.72
C ARG A 448 11.91 0.05 8.23
N LEU A 449 10.67 0.45 8.48
CA LEU A 449 10.36 1.79 8.95
C LEU A 449 10.79 1.95 10.42
N ILE A 450 11.52 3.03 10.68
CA ILE A 450 12.09 3.35 11.99
C ILE A 450 11.47 4.65 12.51
N LEU A 451 11.05 4.64 13.76
CA LEU A 451 10.56 5.80 14.51
C LEU A 451 11.41 5.96 15.78
N TYR A 452 12.12 7.08 15.91
CA TYR A 452 13.05 7.35 17.03
C TYR A 452 14.06 6.21 17.30
N GLY A 453 14.57 5.60 16.22
CA GLY A 453 15.54 4.49 16.30
C GLY A 453 14.93 3.12 16.62
N HIS A 454 13.61 3.00 16.77
CA HIS A 454 12.90 1.74 16.96
C HIS A 454 12.14 1.37 15.69
N ALA A 455 12.17 0.09 15.28
CA ALA A 455 11.30 -0.37 14.20
C ALA A 455 9.82 -0.24 14.59
N LEU A 456 8.91 0.02 13.65
CA LEU A 456 7.50 0.26 13.98
C LEU A 456 6.85 -0.89 14.78
N LYS A 457 7.23 -2.16 14.51
CA LYS A 457 6.76 -3.33 15.28
C LYS A 457 7.16 -3.30 16.76
N GLU A 458 8.14 -2.49 17.13
CA GLU A 458 8.63 -2.31 18.50
C GLU A 458 8.04 -1.07 19.17
N VAL A 459 7.29 -0.25 18.43
CA VAL A 459 6.62 0.96 18.93
C VAL A 459 5.21 0.63 19.39
N VAL A 460 4.42 -0.04 18.55
CA VAL A 460 3.03 -0.41 18.85
C VAL A 460 2.86 -1.94 18.82
N PRO A 461 2.01 -2.53 19.69
CA PRO A 461 1.69 -3.96 19.64
C PRO A 461 1.08 -4.31 18.28
N THR A 462 1.88 -4.95 17.42
CA THR A 462 1.52 -5.28 16.04
C THR A 462 1.52 -6.79 15.86
N GLY A 463 0.58 -7.31 15.08
CA GLY A 463 0.49 -8.72 14.80
C GLY A 463 -0.40 -9.02 13.62
N HIS A 464 -0.57 -10.30 13.32
CA HIS A 464 -1.41 -10.75 12.21
C HIS A 464 -2.31 -11.92 12.61
N LEU A 465 -3.36 -12.12 11.80
CA LEU A 465 -4.26 -13.25 11.94
C LEU A 465 -3.77 -14.44 11.10
N THR A 466 -3.67 -15.63 11.71
CA THR A 466 -3.44 -16.91 11.02
C THR A 466 -4.36 -17.96 11.62
N ASP A 467 -5.19 -18.64 10.82
CA ASP A 467 -6.11 -19.70 11.30
C ASP A 467 -6.95 -19.29 12.52
N ASN A 468 -7.50 -18.07 12.52
CA ASN A 468 -8.21 -17.44 13.64
C ASN A 468 -7.40 -17.28 14.94
N THR A 469 -6.07 -17.43 14.88
CA THR A 469 -5.16 -17.17 16.00
C THR A 469 -4.36 -15.89 15.77
N LEU A 470 -4.23 -15.09 16.82
CA LEU A 470 -3.46 -13.85 16.80
C LEU A 470 -1.98 -14.15 17.03
N LYS A 471 -1.12 -13.70 16.11
CA LYS A 471 0.34 -13.82 16.22
C LYS A 471 0.98 -12.44 16.32
N SER A 472 1.62 -12.16 17.46
CA SER A 472 2.39 -10.92 17.66
C SER A 472 3.71 -10.94 16.87
N TRP A 473 4.10 -9.79 16.33
CA TRP A 473 5.37 -9.59 15.63
C TRP A 473 6.51 -9.13 16.55
N SER A 474 6.20 -8.77 17.79
CA SER A 474 7.18 -8.31 18.76
C SER A 474 6.96 -8.97 20.12
N THR A 475 8.06 -9.38 20.73
CA THR A 475 8.07 -9.93 22.10
C THR A 475 8.15 -8.83 23.16
N ARG A 476 8.33 -7.56 22.76
CA ARG A 476 8.49 -6.40 23.66
C ARG A 476 7.27 -6.20 24.56
N PHE A 477 6.07 -6.42 24.01
CA PHE A 477 4.81 -6.13 24.69
C PHE A 477 4.27 -7.28 25.55
N GLY A 478 5.08 -8.33 25.78
CA GLY A 478 4.66 -9.45 26.62
C GLY A 478 3.43 -10.17 26.06
N ASP A 479 2.39 -10.29 26.88
CA ASP A 479 1.12 -10.96 26.53
C ASP A 479 0.06 -9.98 26.01
N GLN A 480 0.43 -8.71 25.76
CA GLN A 480 -0.46 -7.73 25.19
C GLN A 480 -0.92 -8.17 23.79
N GLU A 481 -2.23 -8.21 23.59
CA GLU A 481 -2.79 -8.49 22.27
C GLU A 481 -2.43 -7.36 21.29
N PRO A 482 -2.20 -7.69 20.00
CA PRO A 482 -1.95 -6.69 18.98
C PRO A 482 -3.07 -5.64 18.92
N LEU A 483 -2.67 -4.36 19.00
CA LEU A 483 -3.54 -3.22 18.79
C LEU A 483 -3.66 -2.88 17.31
N LEU A 484 -2.57 -3.05 16.56
CA LEU A 484 -2.56 -3.01 15.10
C LEU A 484 -2.56 -4.45 14.57
N LEU A 485 -3.70 -4.88 14.01
CA LEU A 485 -3.89 -6.24 13.53
C LEU A 485 -3.94 -6.28 12.00
N LEU A 486 -3.00 -7.00 11.40
CA LEU A 486 -2.91 -7.20 9.96
C LEU A 486 -3.65 -8.46 9.57
N VAL A 487 -4.59 -8.32 8.63
CA VAL A 487 -5.34 -9.44 8.08
C VAL A 487 -5.04 -9.53 6.60
N SER A 488 -4.72 -10.74 6.17
CA SER A 488 -4.31 -10.95 4.79
C SER A 488 -5.49 -10.66 3.85
N ASP A 489 -6.67 -11.15 4.18
CA ASP A 489 -7.80 -11.22 3.27
C ASP A 489 -9.07 -10.63 3.91
N LEU A 490 -9.91 -9.99 3.09
CA LEU A 490 -11.14 -9.35 3.56
C LEU A 490 -12.16 -10.33 4.15
N ASP A 491 -12.25 -11.57 3.64
CA ASP A 491 -13.20 -12.56 4.16
C ASP A 491 -12.76 -13.02 5.56
N ALA A 492 -11.46 -13.24 5.74
CA ALA A 492 -10.89 -13.54 7.05
C ALA A 492 -11.09 -12.38 8.03
N ALA A 493 -11.06 -11.14 7.54
CA ALA A 493 -11.35 -9.97 8.34
C ALA A 493 -12.83 -9.90 8.75
N CYS A 494 -13.77 -10.22 7.85
CA CYS A 494 -15.20 -10.31 8.18
C CYS A 494 -15.45 -11.31 9.30
N VAL A 495 -14.94 -12.54 9.18
CA VAL A 495 -15.08 -13.59 10.20
C VAL A 495 -14.54 -13.12 11.55
N PHE A 496 -13.36 -12.49 11.57
CA PHE A 496 -12.80 -11.95 12.81
C PHE A 496 -13.65 -10.82 13.40
N ALA A 497 -14.19 -9.94 12.55
CA ALA A 497 -15.00 -8.79 12.95
C ALA A 497 -16.38 -9.20 13.50
N GLU A 498 -16.98 -10.28 12.99
CA GLU A 498 -18.21 -10.85 13.53
C GLU A 498 -18.06 -11.29 15.00
N GLU A 499 -16.95 -11.95 15.32
CA GLU A 499 -16.67 -12.46 16.67
C GLU A 499 -16.20 -11.35 17.64
N ASN A 500 -15.61 -10.27 17.11
CA ASN A 500 -14.87 -9.27 17.90
C ASN A 500 -15.37 -7.82 17.69
N ARG A 501 -16.62 -7.65 17.27
CA ARG A 501 -17.22 -6.36 16.84
C ARG A 501 -16.92 -5.19 17.77
N ASP A 502 -17.13 -5.36 19.06
CA ASP A 502 -17.00 -4.28 20.06
C ASP A 502 -15.54 -3.90 20.36
N SER A 503 -14.59 -4.74 19.93
CA SER A 503 -13.15 -4.51 20.10
C SER A 503 -12.50 -3.80 18.91
N ILE A 504 -13.21 -3.56 17.82
CA ILE A 504 -12.65 -2.93 16.60
C ILE A 504 -13.08 -1.46 16.54
N ASP A 505 -12.11 -0.55 16.51
CA ASP A 505 -12.37 0.89 16.35
C ASP A 505 -12.50 1.31 14.88
N LEU A 506 -11.60 0.78 14.04
CA LEU A 506 -11.44 1.13 12.65
C LEU A 506 -10.96 -0.07 11.84
N VAL A 507 -11.52 -0.25 10.66
CA VAL A 507 -10.99 -1.16 9.63
C VAL A 507 -10.47 -0.33 8.46
N VAL A 508 -9.19 -0.51 8.11
CA VAL A 508 -8.60 0.06 6.90
C VAL A 508 -8.41 -1.05 5.88
N ILE A 509 -9.07 -0.94 4.73
CA ILE A 509 -9.05 -1.95 3.67
C ILE A 509 -8.18 -1.44 2.53
N ASP A 510 -7.10 -2.16 2.24
CA ASP A 510 -6.41 -2.05 0.97
C ASP A 510 -7.25 -2.77 -0.10
N ALA A 511 -7.96 -2.00 -0.92
CA ALA A 511 -8.82 -2.50 -1.99
C ALA A 511 -8.06 -2.77 -3.30
N GLU A 512 -6.75 -2.97 -3.22
CA GLU A 512 -5.91 -3.41 -4.33
C GLU A 512 -5.77 -4.94 -4.35
N GLY A 513 -5.21 -5.45 -5.45
CA GLY A 513 -4.87 -6.87 -5.61
C GLY A 513 -6.07 -7.79 -5.32
N ARG A 514 -5.88 -8.69 -4.35
CA ARG A 514 -6.88 -9.72 -4.02
C ARG A 514 -8.20 -9.21 -3.43
N ASN A 515 -8.22 -7.98 -2.92
CA ASN A 515 -9.41 -7.40 -2.30
C ASN A 515 -10.24 -6.57 -3.29
N SER A 516 -9.69 -6.23 -4.47
CA SER A 516 -10.30 -5.29 -5.43
C SER A 516 -11.72 -5.69 -5.89
N LYS A 517 -11.99 -6.99 -6.03
CA LYS A 517 -13.28 -7.52 -6.50
C LYS A 517 -14.21 -8.03 -5.39
N LYS A 518 -13.83 -7.91 -4.12
CA LYS A 518 -14.60 -8.44 -2.97
C LYS A 518 -15.68 -7.48 -2.48
N THR A 519 -16.51 -6.99 -3.40
CA THR A 519 -17.54 -5.97 -3.10
C THR A 519 -18.60 -6.44 -2.10
N ALA A 520 -18.95 -7.74 -2.10
CA ALA A 520 -19.86 -8.32 -1.12
C ALA A 520 -19.29 -8.27 0.30
N SER A 521 -18.04 -8.73 0.48
CA SER A 521 -17.34 -8.71 1.77
C SER A 521 -17.07 -7.28 2.25
N MET A 522 -16.85 -6.33 1.33
CA MET A 522 -16.78 -4.90 1.69
C MET A 522 -18.10 -4.41 2.30
N ARG A 523 -19.23 -4.73 1.68
CA ARG A 523 -20.56 -4.36 2.21
C ARG A 523 -20.85 -5.03 3.54
N GLU A 524 -20.50 -6.29 3.68
CA GLU A 524 -20.61 -7.01 4.95
C GLU A 524 -19.80 -6.32 6.05
N MET A 525 -18.54 -5.98 5.79
CA MET A 525 -17.69 -5.26 6.73
C MET A 525 -18.29 -3.90 7.15
N GLN A 526 -18.89 -3.16 6.20
CA GLN A 526 -19.58 -1.89 6.47
C GLN A 526 -20.79 -2.02 7.40
N HIS A 527 -21.43 -3.21 7.45
CA HIS A 527 -22.51 -3.51 8.38
C HIS A 527 -22.01 -4.00 9.74
N LEU A 528 -20.87 -4.69 9.76
CA LEU A 528 -20.27 -5.22 10.97
C LEU A 528 -19.61 -4.12 11.80
N VAL A 529 -18.72 -3.31 11.20
CA VAL A 529 -17.94 -2.33 11.95
C VAL A 529 -18.45 -0.92 11.66
N PRO A 530 -18.61 -0.06 12.70
CA PRO A 530 -19.14 1.30 12.52
C PRO A 530 -18.26 2.21 11.65
N ARG A 531 -16.96 1.90 11.50
CA ARG A 531 -16.00 2.75 10.79
C ARG A 531 -15.11 1.92 9.88
N VAL A 532 -15.31 2.07 8.57
CA VAL A 532 -14.52 1.41 7.53
C VAL A 532 -13.91 2.43 6.58
N LEU A 533 -12.60 2.38 6.40
CA LEU A 533 -11.85 3.19 5.45
C LEU A 533 -11.34 2.30 4.32
N ILE A 534 -11.85 2.49 3.11
CA ILE A 534 -11.46 1.73 1.92
C ILE A 534 -10.47 2.58 1.14
N VAL A 535 -9.24 2.10 0.94
CA VAL A 535 -8.20 2.78 0.17
C VAL A 535 -8.04 2.08 -1.17
N THR A 536 -8.15 2.84 -2.27
CA THR A 536 -8.08 2.29 -3.63
C THR A 536 -7.36 3.25 -4.57
N SER A 537 -6.73 2.70 -5.61
CA SER A 537 -6.14 3.48 -6.70
C SER A 537 -7.21 4.02 -7.66
N GLU A 538 -6.90 5.12 -8.36
CA GLU A 538 -7.76 5.66 -9.42
C GLU A 538 -8.04 4.62 -10.54
N LYS A 539 -7.08 3.72 -10.77
CA LYS A 539 -7.19 2.62 -11.73
C LYS A 539 -8.40 1.74 -11.40
N ASN A 540 -8.50 1.30 -10.15
CA ASN A 540 -9.50 0.33 -9.68
C ASN A 540 -10.79 1.00 -9.17
N ALA A 541 -10.77 2.30 -8.90
CA ALA A 541 -11.93 3.06 -8.42
C ALA A 541 -13.17 2.95 -9.31
N GLY A 542 -13.01 2.71 -10.62
CA GLY A 542 -14.12 2.53 -11.55
C GLY A 542 -14.85 1.18 -11.42
N GLU A 543 -14.21 0.17 -10.82
CA GLU A 543 -14.78 -1.18 -10.64
C GLU A 543 -15.51 -1.32 -9.29
N LEU A 544 -15.22 -0.43 -8.35
CA LEU A 544 -15.90 -0.39 -7.06
C LEU A 544 -17.34 0.09 -7.24
N SER A 545 -18.31 -0.79 -6.97
CA SER A 545 -19.72 -0.42 -6.92
C SER A 545 -19.97 0.44 -5.67
N ILE A 546 -19.74 1.74 -5.77
CA ILE A 546 -20.10 2.69 -4.71
C ILE A 546 -21.63 2.79 -4.75
N ALA A 547 -22.29 2.26 -3.75
CA ALA A 547 -23.74 2.30 -3.68
C ALA A 547 -24.20 3.75 -3.50
N ASN A 548 -25.16 4.19 -4.32
CA ASN A 548 -25.82 5.50 -4.19
C ASN A 548 -26.80 5.56 -3.00
N ASP A 549 -26.69 4.64 -2.05
CA ASP A 549 -27.61 4.52 -0.91
C ASP A 549 -27.23 5.44 0.26
N GLY A 550 -26.15 6.22 0.14
CA GLY A 550 -25.67 7.15 1.16
C GLY A 550 -24.90 6.49 2.32
N SER A 551 -24.62 5.18 2.25
CA SER A 551 -23.85 4.45 3.27
C SER A 551 -22.35 4.76 3.25
N SER A 552 -21.86 5.20 2.09
CA SER A 552 -20.43 5.38 1.81
C SER A 552 -20.17 6.79 1.33
N ALA A 553 -19.16 7.45 1.90
CA ALA A 553 -18.68 8.73 1.42
C ALA A 553 -17.43 8.57 0.54
N VAL A 554 -17.27 9.39 -0.49
CA VAL A 554 -16.09 9.33 -1.38
C VAL A 554 -15.16 10.51 -1.11
N TRP A 555 -13.88 10.21 -0.92
CA TRP A 555 -12.79 11.17 -0.86
C TRP A 555 -11.78 10.88 -1.97
N GLU A 556 -11.81 11.67 -3.04
CA GLU A 556 -10.91 11.51 -4.18
C GLU A 556 -9.91 12.67 -4.26
N TRP A 557 -8.63 12.34 -4.40
CA TRP A 557 -7.55 13.28 -4.67
C TRP A 557 -7.43 13.59 -6.17
N ASN A 558 -7.17 14.85 -6.50
CA ASN A 558 -6.90 15.32 -7.86
C ASN A 558 -5.62 16.17 -7.92
N THR A 559 -5.22 16.56 -9.14
CA THR A 559 -4.03 17.38 -9.40
C THR A 559 -4.03 18.71 -8.66
N ASP A 560 -5.15 19.42 -8.66
CA ASP A 560 -5.26 20.74 -8.03
C ASP A 560 -5.07 20.61 -6.50
N ASP A 561 -5.62 19.55 -5.90
CA ASP A 561 -5.45 19.26 -4.47
C ASP A 561 -3.99 19.03 -4.11
N PHE A 562 -3.27 18.21 -4.90
CA PHE A 562 -1.86 17.95 -4.66
C PHE A 562 -1.01 19.22 -4.83
N SER A 563 -1.40 20.10 -5.76
CA SER A 563 -0.74 21.38 -5.96
C SER A 563 -0.99 22.38 -4.82
N ALA A 564 -2.09 22.23 -4.09
CA ALA A 564 -2.42 23.04 -2.93
C ALA A 564 -1.64 22.65 -1.66
N LEU A 565 -1.06 21.45 -1.61
CA LEU A 565 -0.30 20.98 -0.45
C LEU A 565 1.17 21.33 -0.51
N LEU A 566 1.75 21.52 0.67
CA LEU A 566 3.14 21.83 0.87
C LEU A 566 3.92 20.56 1.21
N TRP A 567 4.27 19.76 0.20
CA TRP A 567 5.17 18.59 0.41
C TRP A 567 6.61 18.92 0.03
N PRO A 568 7.65 18.39 0.70
CA PRO A 568 9.04 18.57 0.29
C PRO A 568 9.23 18.21 -1.19
N LYS A 569 9.87 19.09 -1.98
CA LYS A 569 10.25 18.76 -3.36
C LYS A 569 11.41 17.77 -3.28
N VAL A 570 11.15 16.50 -3.53
CA VAL A 570 12.19 15.46 -3.45
C VAL A 570 13.08 15.58 -4.68
N THR A 571 14.32 15.98 -4.50
CA THR A 571 15.38 15.80 -5.50
C THR A 571 15.80 14.34 -5.46
N SER A 572 15.12 13.53 -6.27
CA SER A 572 15.22 12.08 -6.15
C SER A 572 16.62 11.55 -6.47
N SER A 573 17.34 11.11 -5.44
CA SER A 573 18.63 10.44 -5.57
C SER A 573 18.40 8.92 -5.73
N GLY A 574 19.37 8.17 -6.26
CA GLY A 574 19.24 6.70 -6.40
C GLY A 574 19.16 5.92 -5.07
N HIS A 575 19.09 6.62 -3.92
CA HIS A 575 19.10 6.06 -2.57
C HIS A 575 17.85 6.44 -1.75
N ASP A 576 16.79 6.91 -2.39
CA ASP A 576 15.55 7.28 -1.71
C ASP A 576 14.87 6.02 -1.11
N GLY A 577 14.21 6.17 0.05
CA GLY A 577 13.55 5.10 0.78
C GLY A 577 12.11 4.90 0.32
N THR A 578 11.39 3.94 0.90
CA THR A 578 10.07 3.51 0.40
C THR A 578 9.01 4.61 0.43
N ILE A 579 8.92 5.39 1.50
CA ILE A 579 7.96 6.49 1.64
C ILE A 579 8.37 7.63 0.71
N ALA A 580 9.65 7.98 0.69
CA ALA A 580 10.20 9.02 -0.17
C ALA A 580 9.90 8.77 -1.65
N ARG A 581 10.12 7.54 -2.13
CA ARG A 581 9.78 7.13 -3.50
C ARG A 581 8.29 7.21 -3.75
N TYR A 582 7.48 6.71 -2.83
CA TYR A 582 6.03 6.74 -2.95
C TYR A 582 5.48 8.18 -3.08
N GLU A 583 5.91 9.10 -2.21
CA GLU A 583 5.46 10.50 -2.26
C GLU A 583 5.97 11.24 -3.49
N SER A 584 7.23 11.01 -3.88
CA SER A 584 7.78 11.55 -5.13
C SER A 584 6.97 11.08 -6.33
N ARG A 585 6.59 9.80 -6.32
CA ARG A 585 5.73 9.20 -7.33
C ARG A 585 4.37 9.90 -7.34
N LEU A 586 3.69 10.05 -6.20
CA LEU A 586 2.42 10.79 -6.14
C LEU A 586 2.52 12.21 -6.72
N GLN A 587 3.58 12.96 -6.41
CA GLN A 587 3.80 14.32 -6.93
C GLN A 587 3.94 14.33 -8.46
N ILE A 588 4.86 13.52 -9.00
CA ILE A 588 5.09 13.39 -10.45
C ILE A 588 3.81 13.01 -11.18
N LEU A 589 3.11 12.02 -10.65
CA LEU A 589 1.91 11.47 -11.26
C LEU A 589 0.73 12.43 -11.23
N SER A 590 0.66 13.31 -10.23
CA SER A 590 -0.42 14.28 -10.14
C SER A 590 -0.38 15.31 -11.29
N SER A 591 0.80 15.65 -11.80
CA SER A 591 0.98 16.67 -12.86
C SER A 591 1.16 16.11 -14.27
N THR A 592 1.44 14.81 -14.41
CA THR A 592 1.79 14.23 -15.71
C THR A 592 0.56 14.05 -16.60
N VAL A 593 0.58 14.68 -17.78
CA VAL A 593 -0.43 14.45 -18.82
C VAL A 593 0.22 13.72 -20.01
N PRO A 594 -0.38 12.60 -20.48
CA PRO A 594 0.14 11.91 -21.66
C PRO A 594 0.15 12.80 -22.89
N VAL A 595 1.31 12.85 -23.56
CA VAL A 595 1.46 13.56 -24.84
C VAL A 595 1.05 12.61 -25.95
N VAL A 596 0.12 13.02 -26.82
CA VAL A 596 -0.34 12.19 -27.94
C VAL A 596 0.24 12.73 -29.24
N GLU A 597 1.02 11.90 -29.92
CA GLU A 597 1.45 12.11 -31.29
C GLU A 597 0.54 11.34 -32.24
N CYS A 598 -0.20 12.09 -33.07
CA CYS A 598 -1.20 11.54 -33.97
C CYS A 598 -0.60 11.35 -35.36
N LEU A 599 -0.67 10.13 -35.88
CA LEU A 599 -0.16 9.77 -37.20
C LEU A 599 -1.31 9.48 -38.17
N SER A 600 -1.31 10.14 -39.32
CA SER A 600 -2.31 9.87 -40.35
C SER A 600 -1.93 8.62 -41.16
N CYS A 601 -2.81 7.62 -41.13
CA CYS A 601 -2.71 6.41 -41.94
C CYS A 601 -4.12 5.92 -42.31
N PRO A 602 -4.69 6.40 -43.44
CA PRO A 602 -6.05 6.03 -43.86
C PRO A 602 -6.23 4.52 -44.03
N GLU A 603 -5.19 3.79 -44.43
CA GLU A 603 -5.22 2.34 -44.59
C GLU A 603 -5.48 1.59 -43.27
N ALA A 604 -5.02 2.14 -42.13
CA ALA A 604 -5.28 1.57 -40.81
C ALA A 604 -6.78 1.68 -40.45
N ASP A 605 -7.38 2.84 -40.72
CA ASP A 605 -8.80 3.11 -40.49
C ASP A 605 -9.68 2.23 -41.38
N GLU A 606 -9.38 2.16 -42.68
CA GLU A 606 -10.09 1.31 -43.65
C GLU A 606 -10.04 -0.17 -43.26
N ALA A 607 -8.87 -0.67 -42.85
CA ALA A 607 -8.69 -2.06 -42.47
C ALA A 607 -9.50 -2.42 -41.22
N LEU A 608 -9.49 -1.59 -40.18
CA LEU A 608 -10.28 -1.84 -38.97
C LEU A 608 -11.78 -1.75 -39.20
N GLU A 609 -12.23 -0.78 -40.01
CA GLU A 609 -13.65 -0.66 -40.34
C GLU A 609 -14.14 -1.90 -41.12
N SER A 610 -13.30 -2.47 -41.99
CA SER A 610 -13.62 -3.72 -42.67
C SER A 610 -13.74 -4.93 -41.72
N ILE A 611 -12.95 -4.97 -40.64
CA ILE A 611 -13.06 -5.99 -39.59
C ILE A 611 -14.36 -5.81 -38.79
N ARG A 612 -14.75 -4.56 -38.50
CA ARG A 612 -16.03 -4.25 -37.83
C ARG A 612 -17.22 -4.71 -38.66
N ILE A 613 -17.22 -4.40 -39.96
CA ILE A 613 -18.25 -4.86 -40.89
C ILE A 613 -18.29 -6.39 -40.92
N LEU A 614 -17.15 -7.06 -41.02
CA LEU A 614 -17.07 -8.52 -40.98
C LEU A 614 -17.65 -9.12 -39.68
N GLN A 615 -17.32 -8.54 -38.53
CA GLN A 615 -17.86 -8.96 -37.23
C GLN A 615 -19.38 -8.70 -37.12
N SER A 616 -19.89 -7.58 -37.66
CA SER A 616 -21.33 -7.31 -37.69
C SER A 616 -22.10 -8.33 -38.54
N VAL A 617 -21.55 -8.74 -39.68
CA VAL A 617 -22.12 -9.77 -40.56
C VAL A 617 -22.12 -11.12 -39.85
N ALA A 618 -21.05 -11.45 -39.13
CA ALA A 618 -20.98 -12.68 -38.35
C ALA A 618 -21.97 -12.70 -37.18
N ARG A 619 -22.20 -11.55 -36.52
CA ARG A 619 -23.21 -11.40 -35.46
C ARG A 619 -24.65 -11.53 -35.98
N GLN A 620 -24.93 -11.12 -37.22
CA GLN A 620 -26.29 -11.24 -37.81
C GLN A 620 -26.77 -12.69 -37.91
N ARG A 621 -25.85 -13.67 -37.95
CA ARG A 621 -26.23 -15.09 -37.91
C ARG A 621 -26.74 -15.57 -36.54
N GLY A 622 -26.41 -14.88 -35.44
CA GLY A 622 -26.84 -15.27 -34.10
C GLY A 622 -26.48 -16.73 -33.78
N GLU A 623 -27.49 -17.52 -33.37
CA GLU A 623 -27.35 -18.95 -33.06
C GLU A 623 -26.98 -19.84 -34.27
N GLU A 624 -27.12 -19.33 -35.51
CA GLU A 624 -26.71 -20.02 -36.75
C GLU A 624 -25.25 -19.72 -37.14
N SER A 625 -24.45 -19.19 -36.22
CA SER A 625 -23.04 -18.91 -36.47
C SER A 625 -22.25 -20.19 -36.75
N ILE A 626 -21.38 -20.15 -37.76
CA ILE A 626 -20.53 -21.27 -38.15
C ILE A 626 -19.10 -21.05 -37.66
N ALA A 627 -18.44 -22.14 -37.26
CA ALA A 627 -17.11 -22.09 -36.66
C ALA A 627 -16.08 -21.42 -37.59
N GLU A 628 -16.20 -21.60 -38.90
CA GLU A 628 -15.30 -21.03 -39.91
C GLU A 628 -15.44 -19.51 -40.04
N LEU A 629 -16.66 -18.96 -39.97
CA LEU A 629 -16.88 -17.52 -40.02
C LEU A 629 -16.31 -16.84 -38.77
N ASN A 630 -16.48 -17.46 -37.60
CA ASN A 630 -15.89 -16.95 -36.37
C ASN A 630 -14.35 -17.02 -36.40
N GLU A 631 -13.79 -18.07 -37.02
CA GLU A 631 -12.34 -18.17 -37.26
C GLU A 631 -11.83 -17.05 -38.14
N ILE A 632 -12.56 -16.76 -39.21
CA ILE A 632 -12.23 -15.69 -40.15
C ILE A 632 -12.25 -14.32 -39.44
N VAL A 633 -13.24 -14.05 -38.58
CA VAL A 633 -13.28 -12.83 -37.75
C VAL A 633 -12.07 -12.77 -36.82
N ALA A 634 -11.73 -13.87 -36.13
CA ALA A 634 -10.61 -13.92 -35.20
C ALA A 634 -9.25 -13.74 -35.90
N LEU A 635 -9.04 -14.38 -37.06
CA LEU A 635 -7.85 -14.22 -37.88
C LEU A 635 -7.70 -12.79 -38.40
N ALA A 636 -8.78 -12.21 -38.94
CA ALA A 636 -8.77 -10.84 -39.44
C ALA A 636 -8.45 -9.83 -38.32
N PHE A 637 -9.07 -10.02 -37.15
CA PHE A 637 -8.81 -9.18 -35.98
C PHE A 637 -7.35 -9.30 -35.48
N GLY A 638 -6.83 -10.52 -35.33
CA GLY A 638 -5.45 -10.76 -34.91
C GLY A 638 -4.42 -10.16 -35.89
N VAL A 639 -4.66 -10.28 -37.20
CA VAL A 639 -3.81 -9.64 -38.22
C VAL A 639 -3.88 -8.12 -38.13
N GLY A 640 -5.08 -7.54 -38.11
CA GLY A 640 -5.25 -6.08 -38.05
C GLY A 640 -4.59 -5.47 -36.84
N PHE A 641 -4.73 -6.10 -35.67
CA PHE A 641 -4.16 -5.59 -34.43
C PHE A 641 -2.63 -5.70 -34.36
N ARG A 642 -2.05 -6.77 -34.93
CA ARG A 642 -0.59 -6.88 -35.11
C ARG A 642 -0.04 -5.77 -36.00
N LEU A 643 -0.72 -5.48 -37.11
CA LEU A 643 -0.30 -4.40 -38.02
C LEU A 643 -0.37 -3.03 -37.34
N LEU A 644 -1.42 -2.76 -36.55
CA LEU A 644 -1.54 -1.50 -35.79
C LEU A 644 -0.41 -1.32 -34.78
N ARG A 645 -0.02 -2.38 -34.07
CA ARG A 645 1.02 -2.34 -33.03
C ARG A 645 2.45 -2.37 -33.58
N SER A 646 2.63 -2.67 -34.87
CA SER A 646 3.94 -2.68 -35.49
C SER A 646 4.54 -1.28 -35.57
N ALA A 647 5.65 -1.06 -34.88
CA ALA A 647 6.43 0.18 -34.92
C ALA A 647 7.86 -0.01 -35.46
N THR A 648 8.02 -1.04 -36.30
CA THR A 648 9.23 -1.33 -37.06
C THR A 648 8.90 -1.35 -38.55
N LEU A 649 9.89 -1.10 -39.40
CA LEU A 649 9.71 -1.24 -40.84
C LEU A 649 9.65 -2.74 -41.17
N LEU A 650 8.50 -3.21 -41.66
CA LEU A 650 8.23 -4.64 -41.86
C LEU A 650 9.05 -5.21 -43.04
N LYS A 651 10.30 -5.56 -42.79
CA LYS A 651 11.22 -6.23 -43.73
C LYS A 651 11.30 -7.73 -43.47
N SER A 652 11.67 -8.51 -44.49
CA SER A 652 11.68 -9.98 -44.47
C SER A 652 12.53 -10.64 -43.37
N ASP A 653 13.39 -9.89 -42.69
CA ASP A 653 14.22 -10.30 -41.56
C ASP A 653 13.51 -10.21 -40.19
N ILE A 654 12.26 -9.72 -40.16
CA ILE A 654 11.43 -9.62 -38.95
C ILE A 654 10.57 -10.87 -38.80
N THR A 655 10.66 -11.54 -37.65
CA THR A 655 9.97 -12.80 -37.35
C THR A 655 8.46 -12.72 -37.49
N SER A 656 7.85 -11.61 -37.05
CA SER A 656 6.39 -11.45 -37.04
C SER A 656 5.74 -11.39 -38.43
N ILE A 657 6.51 -11.10 -39.49
CA ILE A 657 5.96 -10.97 -40.85
C ILE A 657 5.53 -12.32 -41.40
N SER A 658 6.33 -13.37 -41.19
CA SER A 658 6.00 -14.71 -41.67
C SER A 658 4.65 -15.17 -41.14
N ASP A 659 4.38 -14.93 -39.85
CA ASP A 659 3.11 -15.27 -39.22
C ASP A 659 1.93 -14.44 -39.77
N ILE A 660 2.14 -13.14 -40.00
CA ILE A 660 1.11 -12.26 -40.57
C ILE A 660 0.76 -12.72 -42.00
N GLU A 661 1.76 -13.03 -42.82
CA GLU A 661 1.57 -13.51 -44.19
C GLU A 661 0.90 -14.88 -44.24
N GLN A 662 1.25 -15.79 -43.31
CA GLN A 662 0.59 -17.08 -43.16
C GLN A 662 -0.89 -16.91 -42.79
N ASN A 663 -1.20 -16.02 -41.85
CA ASN A 663 -2.59 -15.77 -41.42
C ASN A 663 -3.41 -15.05 -42.51
N LEU A 664 -2.82 -14.13 -43.26
CA LEU A 664 -3.46 -13.53 -44.44
C LEU A 664 -3.74 -14.57 -45.53
N THR A 665 -2.79 -15.50 -45.75
CA THR A 665 -2.99 -16.60 -46.70
C THR A 665 -4.17 -17.47 -46.25
N LYS A 666 -4.24 -17.85 -44.98
CA LYS A 666 -5.38 -18.60 -44.41
C LYS A 666 -6.70 -17.85 -44.60
N LEU A 667 -6.71 -16.55 -44.30
CA LEU A 667 -7.87 -15.67 -44.47
C LEU A 667 -8.38 -15.65 -45.92
N SER A 668 -7.48 -15.74 -46.90
CA SER A 668 -7.83 -15.81 -48.32
C SER A 668 -8.35 -17.19 -48.75
N THR A 669 -7.90 -18.28 -48.12
CA THR A 669 -8.23 -19.65 -48.53
C THR A 669 -9.51 -20.20 -47.89
N LEU A 670 -9.73 -19.93 -46.59
CA LEU A 670 -10.86 -20.47 -45.82
C LEU A 670 -12.24 -20.19 -46.47
N PRO A 671 -12.51 -19.01 -47.06
CA PRO A 671 -13.80 -18.72 -47.67
C PRO A 671 -14.13 -19.58 -48.90
N HIS A 672 -13.10 -20.06 -49.60
CA HIS A 672 -13.26 -20.91 -50.78
C HIS A 672 -13.46 -22.38 -50.44
N VAL A 673 -12.97 -22.80 -49.27
CA VAL A 673 -13.07 -24.18 -48.78
C VAL A 673 -14.38 -24.40 -48.02
N SER A 674 -14.97 -23.36 -47.42
CA SER A 674 -16.23 -23.47 -46.68
C SER A 674 -17.46 -23.39 -47.61
N PRO A 675 -18.26 -24.47 -47.71
CA PRO A 675 -19.50 -24.48 -48.51
C PRO A 675 -20.65 -23.72 -47.84
N PHE A 676 -20.53 -23.36 -46.56
CA PHE A 676 -21.61 -22.82 -45.73
C PHE A 676 -21.64 -21.28 -45.63
N LEU A 677 -20.68 -20.60 -46.25
CA LEU A 677 -20.63 -19.14 -46.31
C LEU A 677 -21.53 -18.59 -47.41
N SER A 678 -22.30 -17.55 -47.09
CA SER A 678 -23.14 -16.83 -48.04
C SER A 678 -22.30 -15.98 -49.02
N GLU A 679 -22.89 -15.58 -50.14
CA GLU A 679 -22.19 -14.72 -51.12
C GLU A 679 -21.81 -13.35 -50.52
N THR A 680 -22.65 -12.82 -49.64
CA THR A 680 -22.39 -11.56 -48.92
C THR A 680 -21.21 -11.71 -47.96
N GLU A 681 -21.17 -12.78 -47.16
CA GLU A 681 -20.02 -13.07 -46.28
C GLU A 681 -18.73 -13.24 -47.06
N ARG A 682 -18.73 -14.01 -48.15
CA ARG A 682 -17.52 -14.21 -48.98
C ARG A 682 -17.01 -12.89 -49.56
N LYS A 683 -17.91 -12.00 -49.98
CA LYS A 683 -17.55 -10.64 -50.45
C LYS A 683 -16.93 -9.81 -49.32
N THR A 684 -17.54 -9.81 -48.15
CA THR A 684 -17.02 -9.08 -46.97
C THR A 684 -15.65 -9.59 -46.52
N VAL A 685 -15.43 -10.91 -46.52
CA VAL A 685 -14.12 -11.49 -46.19
C VAL A 685 -13.07 -11.13 -47.23
N SER A 686 -13.42 -11.21 -48.52
CA SER A 686 -12.50 -10.85 -49.61
C SER A 686 -12.08 -9.39 -49.53
N GLU A 687 -13.01 -8.50 -49.19
CA GLU A 687 -12.75 -7.07 -49.01
C GLU A 687 -11.88 -6.80 -47.78
N CYS A 688 -12.17 -7.45 -46.64
CA CYS A 688 -11.36 -7.37 -45.43
C CYS A 688 -9.91 -7.84 -45.68
N HIS A 689 -9.73 -8.99 -46.35
CA HIS A 689 -8.42 -9.48 -46.75
C HIS A 689 -7.68 -8.48 -47.67
N ARG A 690 -8.37 -7.89 -48.66
CA ARG A 690 -7.80 -6.89 -49.57
C ARG A 690 -7.28 -5.66 -48.82
N LEU A 691 -8.05 -5.15 -47.86
CA LEU A 691 -7.70 -3.98 -47.06
C LEU A 691 -6.57 -4.25 -46.07
N LEU A 692 -6.59 -5.41 -45.38
CA LEU A 692 -5.48 -5.82 -44.51
C LEU A 692 -4.17 -6.02 -45.28
N LYS A 693 -4.24 -6.59 -46.49
CA LYS A 693 -3.06 -6.73 -47.36
C LYS A 693 -2.52 -5.37 -47.82
N ARG A 694 -3.40 -4.44 -48.21
CA ARG A 694 -3.01 -3.07 -48.55
C ARG A 694 -2.31 -2.39 -47.36
N PHE A 695 -2.84 -2.56 -46.15
CA PHE A 695 -2.22 -1.99 -44.95
C PHE A 695 -0.82 -2.59 -44.69
N LEU A 696 -0.67 -3.91 -44.79
CA LEU A 696 0.63 -4.57 -44.71
C LEU A 696 1.63 -4.02 -45.75
N ASP A 697 1.21 -3.88 -47.01
CA ASP A 697 2.08 -3.39 -48.09
C ASP A 697 2.56 -1.94 -47.84
N VAL A 698 1.69 -1.08 -47.28
CA VAL A 698 2.08 0.27 -46.83
C VAL A 698 3.12 0.20 -45.72
N LEU A 699 2.92 -0.64 -44.69
CA LEU A 699 3.88 -0.78 -43.58
C LEU A 699 5.22 -1.40 -44.00
N LYS A 700 5.25 -2.21 -45.06
CA LYS A 700 6.49 -2.71 -45.68
C LYS A 700 7.28 -1.60 -46.39
N CYS A 701 6.57 -0.67 -47.03
CA CYS A 701 7.20 0.42 -47.79
C CYS A 701 7.62 1.59 -46.89
N LYS A 702 6.70 2.05 -46.04
CA LYS A 702 6.89 3.17 -45.11
C LYS A 702 5.95 3.01 -43.92
N ASN A 703 6.48 2.56 -42.78
CA ASN A 703 5.73 2.53 -41.53
C ASN A 703 5.79 3.93 -40.85
N PRO A 704 4.66 4.65 -40.71
CA PRO A 704 4.63 5.97 -40.06
C PRO A 704 5.08 5.91 -38.60
N LYS A 705 4.66 4.88 -37.84
CA LYS A 705 5.07 4.70 -36.44
C LYS A 705 6.58 4.50 -36.32
N ALA A 706 7.17 3.69 -37.19
CA ALA A 706 8.62 3.49 -37.20
C ALA A 706 9.39 4.79 -37.47
N THR A 707 8.86 5.65 -38.36
CA THR A 707 9.46 6.95 -38.66
C THR A 707 9.37 7.90 -37.46
N ALA A 708 8.19 8.02 -36.85
CA ALA A 708 7.97 8.85 -35.66
C ALA A 708 8.83 8.41 -34.47
N LEU A 709 8.90 7.11 -34.20
CA LEU A 709 9.76 6.57 -33.14
C LEU A 709 11.23 6.92 -33.36
N GLN A 710 11.72 6.81 -34.60
CA GLN A 710 13.10 7.18 -34.92
C GLN A 710 13.38 8.68 -34.69
N GLU A 711 12.46 9.56 -35.08
CA GLU A 711 12.59 11.01 -34.86
C GLU A 711 12.55 11.38 -33.36
N LEU A 712 11.65 10.76 -32.59
CA LEU A 712 11.56 10.96 -31.14
C LEU A 712 12.77 10.43 -30.40
N LEU A 713 13.25 9.23 -30.73
CA LEU A 713 14.45 8.64 -30.11
C LEU A 713 15.72 9.41 -30.50
N TYR A 714 15.79 9.95 -31.71
CA TYR A 714 16.91 10.81 -32.12
C TYR A 714 16.94 12.13 -31.35
N SER A 715 15.77 12.77 -31.16
CA SER A 715 15.67 14.03 -30.42
C SER A 715 15.77 13.85 -28.90
N ARG A 716 15.39 12.69 -28.36
CA ARG A 716 15.36 12.36 -26.93
C ARG A 716 15.87 10.93 -26.67
N PRO A 717 17.19 10.69 -26.72
CA PRO A 717 17.77 9.35 -26.62
C PRO A 717 17.55 8.66 -25.26
N GLN A 718 17.15 9.41 -24.23
CA GLN A 718 16.82 8.89 -22.91
C GLN A 718 15.48 8.14 -22.84
N LEU A 719 14.58 8.33 -23.83
CA LEU A 719 13.26 7.72 -23.82
C LEU A 719 13.35 6.19 -23.98
N MET A 720 12.47 5.49 -23.26
CA MET A 720 12.32 4.03 -23.37
C MET A 720 11.09 3.69 -24.22
N VAL A 721 11.10 2.55 -24.89
CA VAL A 721 9.94 2.08 -25.66
C VAL A 721 9.24 0.97 -24.89
N ILE A 722 7.97 1.15 -24.56
CA ILE A 722 7.11 0.16 -23.91
C ILE A 722 6.33 -0.58 -24.99
N CYS A 723 6.28 -1.90 -24.94
CA CYS A 723 5.54 -2.71 -25.91
C CYS A 723 4.62 -3.72 -25.20
N PRO A 724 3.53 -4.16 -25.85
CA PRO A 724 2.51 -4.96 -25.20
C PRO A 724 2.86 -6.45 -25.14
N ASP A 725 3.76 -6.93 -25.98
CA ASP A 725 4.02 -8.36 -26.09
C ASP A 725 5.46 -8.65 -26.54
N VAL A 726 5.90 -9.86 -26.22
CA VAL A 726 7.29 -10.34 -26.42
C VAL A 726 7.68 -10.39 -27.90
N ARG A 727 6.73 -10.55 -28.82
CA ARG A 727 7.03 -10.59 -30.27
C ARG A 727 7.36 -9.18 -30.76
N ASN A 728 6.52 -8.22 -30.40
CA ASN A 728 6.81 -6.80 -30.63
C ASN A 728 8.10 -6.37 -29.91
N HIS A 729 8.37 -6.89 -28.71
CA HIS A 729 9.63 -6.66 -28.00
C HIS A 729 10.84 -7.12 -28.81
N ALA A 730 10.83 -8.35 -29.32
CA ALA A 730 11.91 -8.91 -30.14
C ALA A 730 12.14 -8.09 -31.42
N ASP A 731 11.06 -7.76 -32.13
CA ASP A 731 11.12 -6.98 -33.37
C ASP A 731 11.68 -5.57 -33.11
N LEU A 732 11.20 -4.88 -32.06
CA LEU A 732 11.69 -3.56 -31.66
C LEU A 732 13.13 -3.61 -31.18
N ARG A 733 13.51 -4.60 -30.38
CA ARG A 733 14.88 -4.77 -29.89
C ARG A 733 15.85 -5.01 -31.04
N GLN A 734 15.46 -5.80 -32.04
CA GLN A 734 16.24 -6.00 -33.26
C GLN A 734 16.37 -4.70 -34.06
N ALA A 735 15.26 -3.97 -34.26
CA ALA A 735 15.25 -2.73 -35.03
C ALA A 735 16.05 -1.58 -34.38
N TYR A 736 16.08 -1.52 -33.05
CA TYR A 736 16.71 -0.45 -32.28
C TYR A 736 17.97 -0.89 -31.50
N ALA A 737 18.54 -2.07 -31.78
CA ALA A 737 19.74 -2.59 -31.09
C ALA A 737 20.94 -1.62 -31.13
N GLY A 738 21.04 -0.83 -32.21
CA GLY A 738 22.15 0.11 -32.43
C GLY A 738 22.00 1.50 -31.79
N THR A 739 20.84 1.84 -31.22
CA THR A 739 20.54 3.19 -30.70
C THR A 739 20.79 3.34 -29.20
N GLY A 740 21.08 2.25 -28.48
CA GLY A 740 21.18 2.26 -27.01
C GLY A 740 19.83 2.40 -26.29
N THR A 741 18.71 2.36 -27.03
CA THR A 741 17.35 2.48 -26.52
C THR A 741 16.94 1.24 -25.71
N ARG A 742 16.33 1.45 -24.53
CA ARG A 742 15.77 0.36 -23.72
C ARG A 742 14.35 0.06 -24.18
N VAL A 743 14.10 -1.19 -24.60
CA VAL A 743 12.76 -1.70 -24.92
C VAL A 743 12.28 -2.56 -23.75
N MET A 744 11.07 -2.28 -23.25
CA MET A 744 10.47 -2.93 -22.08
C MET A 744 9.09 -3.47 -22.42
N LEU A 745 8.67 -4.50 -21.70
CA LEU A 745 7.30 -4.99 -21.72
C LEU A 745 6.41 -4.12 -20.82
N ASP A 746 5.10 -4.14 -21.08
CA ASP A 746 4.10 -3.38 -20.33
C ASP A 746 3.97 -3.78 -18.84
N HIS A 747 4.54 -4.92 -18.45
CA HIS A 747 4.54 -5.46 -17.09
C HIS A 747 5.93 -5.46 -16.43
N ASP A 748 6.97 -4.95 -17.09
CA ASP A 748 8.30 -4.83 -16.48
C ASP A 748 8.26 -3.78 -15.35
N ASP A 749 8.92 -4.06 -14.21
CA ASP A 749 8.90 -3.17 -13.06
C ASP A 749 9.59 -1.82 -13.36
N THR A 750 8.84 -0.73 -13.20
CA THR A 750 9.21 0.60 -13.70
C THR A 750 9.84 1.51 -12.65
N ASP A 751 10.07 1.02 -11.43
CA ASP A 751 10.44 1.83 -10.27
C ASP A 751 11.73 2.68 -10.47
N ASP A 752 12.69 2.20 -11.27
CA ASP A 752 13.93 2.95 -11.59
C ASP A 752 13.81 3.79 -12.90
N SER A 753 12.67 3.69 -13.58
CA SER A 753 12.47 4.05 -14.98
C SER A 753 11.58 5.29 -15.18
N ALA A 754 10.76 5.65 -14.18
CA ALA A 754 9.86 6.80 -14.21
C ALA A 754 10.56 8.14 -14.53
N LYS A 755 11.88 8.24 -14.29
CA LYS A 755 12.70 9.45 -14.51
C LYS A 755 13.17 9.65 -15.96
N ARG A 756 13.07 8.65 -16.84
CA ARG A 756 13.68 8.71 -18.20
C ARG A 756 12.68 8.96 -19.34
N GLY A 757 11.39 9.01 -19.04
CA GLY A 757 10.31 9.16 -20.02
C GLY A 757 10.07 7.88 -20.86
N ALA A 758 8.85 7.70 -21.34
CA ALA A 758 8.42 6.49 -22.05
C ALA A 758 7.67 6.79 -23.36
N LEU A 759 7.81 5.89 -24.33
CA LEU A 759 7.15 5.88 -25.62
C LEU A 759 6.26 4.64 -25.71
N VAL A 760 4.99 4.83 -26.06
CA VAL A 760 4.01 3.74 -26.26
C VAL A 760 3.56 3.76 -27.73
N PRO A 761 4.04 2.82 -28.57
CA PRO A 761 3.80 2.78 -30.01
C PRO A 761 2.42 2.24 -30.43
N GLY A 762 1.37 2.56 -29.69
CA GLY A 762 -0.01 2.19 -30.05
C GLY A 762 -0.92 1.98 -28.86
N TRP A 763 -2.15 1.55 -29.15
CA TRP A 763 -3.15 1.23 -28.13
C TRP A 763 -3.08 -0.24 -27.71
N PHE A 764 -2.83 -0.50 -26.42
CA PHE A 764 -2.63 -1.87 -25.92
C PHE A 764 -3.92 -2.52 -25.40
N GLY A 765 -5.05 -1.83 -25.49
CA GLY A 765 -6.31 -2.25 -24.89
C GLY A 765 -6.56 -1.54 -23.55
N LYS A 766 -7.83 -1.41 -23.17
CA LYS A 766 -8.27 -0.55 -22.07
C LYS A 766 -7.57 -0.84 -20.74
N ASP A 767 -7.48 -2.11 -20.34
CA ASP A 767 -6.92 -2.49 -19.03
C ASP A 767 -5.41 -2.24 -18.94
N ARG A 768 -4.69 -2.57 -20.02
CA ARG A 768 -3.24 -2.34 -20.14
C ARG A 768 -2.93 -0.84 -20.23
N MET A 769 -3.71 -0.10 -21.02
CA MET A 769 -3.58 1.36 -21.09
C MET A 769 -3.93 2.00 -19.75
N ALA A 770 -4.91 1.48 -19.00
CA ALA A 770 -5.18 1.95 -17.65
C ALA A 770 -3.99 1.71 -16.71
N ALA A 771 -3.31 0.57 -16.80
CA ALA A 771 -2.09 0.32 -16.02
C ALA A 771 -0.92 1.25 -16.38
N LEU A 772 -0.82 1.67 -17.65
CA LEU A 772 0.25 2.57 -18.12
C LEU A 772 -0.05 4.06 -17.91
N LEU A 773 -1.32 4.44 -17.92
CA LEU A 773 -1.78 5.84 -17.90
C LEU A 773 -2.38 6.26 -16.56
N ILE A 774 -2.80 5.32 -15.72
CA ILE A 774 -3.52 5.59 -14.47
C ILE A 774 -2.82 4.87 -13.30
N PRO A 775 -1.91 5.56 -12.62
CA PRO A 775 -1.29 6.83 -13.02
C PRO A 775 -0.12 6.60 -14.00
N PRO A 776 0.35 7.64 -14.73
CA PRO A 776 1.33 7.48 -15.80
C PRO A 776 2.65 6.81 -15.36
N VAL A 777 3.11 5.76 -16.04
CA VAL A 777 4.34 5.05 -15.61
C VAL A 777 5.65 5.84 -15.77
N ALA A 778 5.64 6.95 -16.52
CA ALA A 778 6.81 7.81 -16.72
C ALA A 778 6.42 9.26 -17.05
N GLU A 779 7.35 10.20 -16.82
CA GLU A 779 7.22 11.60 -17.22
C GLU A 779 8.41 12.03 -18.11
N PRO A 780 8.20 12.47 -19.37
CA PRO A 780 6.93 12.42 -20.10
C PRO A 780 6.58 11.00 -20.56
N ILE A 781 5.28 10.71 -20.69
CA ILE A 781 4.77 9.56 -21.45
C ILE A 781 4.22 10.04 -22.79
N ILE A 782 4.71 9.47 -23.89
CA ILE A 782 4.35 9.85 -25.25
C ILE A 782 3.67 8.68 -25.94
N LEU A 783 2.43 8.87 -26.38
CA LEU A 783 1.63 7.90 -27.12
C LEU A 783 1.75 8.19 -28.61
N VAL A 784 2.17 7.20 -29.40
CA VAL A 784 2.26 7.31 -30.87
C VAL A 784 1.10 6.51 -31.47
N LEU A 785 0.03 7.22 -31.83
CA LEU A 785 -1.28 6.64 -32.17
C LEU A 785 -1.69 6.98 -33.61
N TYR A 786 -2.28 6.02 -34.31
CA TYR A 786 -3.05 6.30 -35.52
C TYR A 786 -4.37 7.01 -35.20
N ASP A 787 -5.02 7.62 -36.20
CA ASP A 787 -6.28 8.36 -36.03
C ASP A 787 -7.37 7.54 -35.30
N ILE A 788 -7.53 6.26 -35.65
CA ILE A 788 -8.43 5.34 -34.93
C ILE A 788 -8.03 5.06 -33.48
N GLU A 789 -6.75 4.88 -33.20
CA GLU A 789 -6.24 4.65 -31.83
C GLU A 789 -6.39 5.90 -30.96
N ARG A 790 -6.24 7.08 -31.55
CA ARG A 790 -6.52 8.35 -30.88
C ARG A 790 -7.97 8.46 -30.44
N ARG A 791 -8.93 8.03 -31.28
CA ARG A 791 -10.35 7.99 -30.89
C ARG A 791 -10.57 7.06 -29.70
N TRP A 792 -9.84 5.94 -29.62
CA TRP A 792 -9.90 5.04 -28.46
C TRP A 792 -9.37 5.69 -27.18
N TYR A 793 -8.24 6.39 -27.27
CA TYR A 793 -7.70 7.17 -26.16
C TYR A 793 -8.65 8.28 -25.69
N GLU A 794 -9.22 9.05 -26.62
CA GLU A 794 -10.18 10.11 -26.31
C GLU A 794 -11.44 9.56 -25.62
N PHE A 795 -11.97 8.43 -26.09
CA PHE A 795 -13.08 7.75 -25.42
C PHE A 795 -12.70 7.30 -24.01
N PHE A 796 -11.57 6.62 -23.85
CA PHE A 796 -11.09 6.14 -22.55
C PHE A 796 -10.96 7.30 -21.55
N ARG A 797 -10.38 8.42 -22.00
CA ARG A 797 -10.24 9.64 -21.20
C ARG A 797 -11.61 10.23 -20.82
N ASN A 798 -12.55 10.30 -21.76
CA ASN A 798 -13.90 10.81 -21.53
C ASN A 798 -14.69 9.92 -20.55
N GLU A 799 -14.58 8.60 -20.69
CA GLU A 799 -15.21 7.64 -19.80
C GLU A 799 -14.70 7.82 -18.36
N ARG A 800 -13.37 7.92 -18.18
CA ARG A 800 -12.75 8.15 -16.87
C ARG A 800 -13.17 9.48 -16.26
N HIS A 801 -13.23 10.54 -17.06
CA HIS A 801 -13.74 11.84 -16.63
C HIS A 801 -15.20 11.75 -16.16
N LYS A 802 -16.05 11.03 -16.91
CA LYS A 802 -17.45 10.80 -16.53
C LYS A 802 -17.56 10.02 -15.23
N HIS A 803 -16.79 8.95 -15.03
CA HIS A 803 -16.77 8.20 -13.77
C HIS A 803 -16.35 9.08 -12.58
N ARG A 804 -15.33 9.93 -12.76
CA ARG A 804 -14.92 10.90 -11.72
C ARG A 804 -16.04 11.91 -11.42
N LEU A 805 -16.71 12.42 -12.44
CA LEU A 805 -17.89 13.31 -12.29
C LEU A 805 -19.03 12.63 -11.53
N ASP A 806 -19.33 11.38 -11.86
CA ASP A 806 -20.40 10.63 -11.22
C ASP A 806 -20.05 10.39 -9.74
N ARG A 807 -18.81 10.02 -9.40
CA ARG A 807 -18.35 9.90 -8.00
C ARG A 807 -18.39 11.22 -7.23
N ALA A 808 -17.96 12.31 -7.83
CA ALA A 808 -18.00 13.64 -7.22
C ALA A 808 -19.44 14.13 -6.93
N ARG A 809 -20.45 13.58 -7.64
CA ARG A 809 -21.86 13.83 -7.37
C ARG A 809 -22.42 12.99 -6.21
N VAL A 810 -21.81 11.85 -5.88
CA VAL A 810 -22.28 10.96 -4.80
C VAL A 810 -22.04 11.57 -3.42
N THR A 811 -20.90 12.23 -3.22
CA THR A 811 -20.56 12.85 -1.93
C THR A 811 -19.63 14.03 -2.11
N SER A 812 -19.93 15.15 -1.46
CA SER A 812 -19.03 16.29 -1.37
C SER A 812 -18.02 16.09 -0.24
N ARG A 813 -16.83 16.71 -0.35
CA ARG A 813 -15.88 16.82 0.79
C ARG A 813 -16.52 17.48 2.00
N SER A 814 -17.44 18.41 1.76
CA SER A 814 -18.24 19.04 2.82
C SER A 814 -19.18 18.06 3.54
N ASP A 815 -19.56 16.94 2.90
CA ASP A 815 -20.40 15.92 3.54
C ASP A 815 -19.56 15.00 4.45
N VAL A 816 -18.29 14.77 4.08
CA VAL A 816 -17.32 14.04 4.92
C VAL A 816 -16.94 14.89 6.14
N PHE A 817 -16.62 16.17 5.91
CA PHE A 817 -16.20 17.10 6.95
C PHE A 817 -17.03 18.41 6.92
N PRO A 818 -18.23 18.41 7.51
CA PRO A 818 -19.14 19.56 7.46
C PRO A 818 -18.69 20.76 8.30
N GLY A 819 -17.65 20.60 9.12
CA GLY A 819 -17.05 21.68 9.90
C GLY A 819 -16.22 22.66 9.06
N PHE A 820 -15.81 22.28 7.85
CA PHE A 820 -14.92 23.06 7.00
C PHE A 820 -15.68 23.67 5.83
N ARG A 821 -15.49 24.97 5.63
CA ARG A 821 -16.08 25.75 4.52
C ARG A 821 -15.02 26.02 3.46
N GLY A 822 -15.42 26.55 2.31
CA GLY A 822 -14.49 26.98 1.27
C GLY A 822 -14.02 25.90 0.31
N TRP A 823 -14.45 24.64 0.48
CA TRP A 823 -14.20 23.58 -0.51
C TRP A 823 -14.63 24.06 -1.90
N THR A 824 -13.65 24.27 -2.79
CA THR A 824 -13.92 24.70 -4.14
C THR A 824 -14.77 23.62 -4.80
N LYS A 825 -15.96 23.96 -5.31
CA LYS A 825 -16.64 23.07 -6.26
C LYS A 825 -15.66 22.88 -7.40
N GLN A 826 -15.19 21.64 -7.62
CA GLN A 826 -14.24 21.32 -8.68
C GLN A 826 -14.71 22.01 -9.98
N LEU A 827 -14.07 23.12 -10.34
CA LEU A 827 -14.29 23.82 -11.60
C LEU A 827 -13.51 23.02 -12.63
N LEU A 828 -14.12 21.90 -13.03
CA LEU A 828 -13.54 21.06 -14.05
C LEU A 828 -13.41 21.90 -15.33
N PRO A 829 -12.25 21.84 -16.01
CA PRO A 829 -12.08 22.54 -17.27
C PRO A 829 -13.23 22.18 -18.20
N GLN A 830 -13.92 23.21 -18.71
CA GLN A 830 -14.93 23.03 -19.76
C GLN A 830 -14.19 22.50 -20.98
N PHE A 831 -14.28 21.19 -21.22
CA PHE A 831 -13.89 20.67 -22.51
C PHE A 831 -14.87 21.21 -23.54
N ASP A 832 -14.34 21.83 -24.59
CA ASP A 832 -15.10 22.08 -25.81
C ASP A 832 -15.72 20.75 -26.22
N THR A 833 -17.03 20.59 -26.00
CA THR A 833 -17.87 19.57 -26.61
C THR A 833 -18.05 19.89 -28.10
N ALA A 834 -16.96 20.23 -28.79
CA ALA A 834 -16.92 20.40 -30.22
C ALA A 834 -16.92 19.00 -30.85
N GLY A 835 -18.12 18.44 -30.98
CA GLY A 835 -18.41 17.25 -31.75
C GLY A 835 -18.12 15.95 -31.01
N THR A 836 -19.02 15.52 -30.14
CA THR A 836 -19.19 14.08 -29.87
C THR A 836 -19.60 13.44 -31.20
N PRO A 837 -18.79 12.58 -31.84
CA PRO A 837 -19.33 11.72 -32.87
C PRO A 837 -20.29 10.78 -32.15
N ALA A 838 -21.55 10.77 -32.56
CA ALA A 838 -22.47 9.72 -32.16
C ALA A 838 -21.88 8.37 -32.64
N ASP A 839 -21.70 7.46 -31.68
CA ASP A 839 -21.34 6.03 -31.82
C ASP A 839 -19.99 5.66 -32.47
N THR A 840 -19.38 4.59 -31.94
CA THR A 840 -18.32 3.72 -32.55
C THR A 840 -16.82 3.97 -32.28
N GLY A 841 -16.44 4.50 -31.12
CA GLY A 841 -15.02 4.58 -30.71
C GLY A 841 -14.41 3.25 -30.25
N THR A 842 -14.56 2.93 -28.96
CA THR A 842 -14.05 1.73 -28.27
C THR A 842 -15.05 0.57 -28.22
N ASP A 843 -16.35 0.84 -28.22
CA ASP A 843 -17.39 -0.19 -28.20
C ASP A 843 -17.19 -1.19 -29.35
N GLY A 844 -16.75 -0.74 -30.53
CA GLY A 844 -16.42 -1.63 -31.64
C GLY A 844 -15.21 -2.54 -31.37
N LEU A 845 -14.16 -2.04 -30.72
CA LEU A 845 -12.96 -2.82 -30.41
C LEU A 845 -13.24 -3.85 -29.31
N GLU A 846 -13.85 -3.40 -28.20
CA GLU A 846 -14.22 -4.28 -27.08
C GLU A 846 -15.27 -5.31 -27.52
N ALA A 847 -16.24 -4.92 -28.34
CA ALA A 847 -17.22 -5.85 -28.91
C ALA A 847 -16.58 -6.92 -29.81
N ILE A 848 -15.56 -6.58 -30.61
CA ILE A 848 -14.83 -7.57 -31.42
C ILE A 848 -14.01 -8.48 -30.50
N GLN A 849 -13.28 -7.92 -29.53
CA GLN A 849 -12.51 -8.72 -28.57
C GLN A 849 -13.40 -9.67 -27.76
N GLN A 850 -14.52 -9.20 -27.23
CA GLN A 850 -15.50 -10.01 -26.51
C GLN A 850 -16.11 -11.10 -27.41
N TYR A 851 -16.45 -10.77 -28.66
CA TYR A 851 -16.99 -11.73 -29.62
C TYR A 851 -15.99 -12.85 -29.95
N VAL A 852 -14.74 -12.47 -30.19
CA VAL A 852 -13.64 -13.39 -30.45
C VAL A 852 -13.43 -14.28 -29.22
N ARG A 853 -13.32 -13.71 -28.00
CA ARG A 853 -13.22 -14.47 -26.74
C ARG A 853 -14.40 -15.43 -26.51
N ALA A 854 -15.63 -14.98 -26.75
CA ALA A 854 -16.83 -15.81 -26.58
C ALA A 854 -16.81 -17.04 -27.50
N THR A 855 -16.46 -16.83 -28.78
CA THR A 855 -16.27 -17.93 -29.75
C THR A 855 -15.25 -18.95 -29.25
N TYR A 856 -14.14 -18.49 -28.66
CA TYR A 856 -13.10 -19.38 -28.17
C TYR A 856 -13.53 -20.20 -26.97
N ARG A 857 -14.25 -19.57 -26.04
CA ARG A 857 -14.88 -20.29 -24.92
C ARG A 857 -15.81 -21.37 -25.45
N GLU A 858 -16.69 -21.04 -26.40
CA GLU A 858 -17.58 -22.01 -27.05
C GLU A 858 -16.82 -23.18 -27.68
N ARG A 859 -15.69 -22.94 -28.36
CA ARG A 859 -14.84 -24.01 -28.93
C ARG A 859 -14.21 -24.87 -27.84
N ALA A 860 -13.64 -24.27 -26.80
CA ALA A 860 -13.07 -25.00 -25.67
C ALA A 860 -14.13 -25.88 -24.99
N TYR A 861 -15.34 -25.33 -24.78
CA TYR A 861 -16.49 -26.07 -24.26
C TYR A 861 -16.94 -27.20 -25.19
N SER A 862 -17.02 -26.95 -26.51
CA SER A 862 -17.39 -27.98 -27.49
C SER A 862 -16.38 -29.11 -27.55
N ALA A 863 -15.09 -28.82 -27.45
CA ALA A 863 -14.03 -29.82 -27.41
C ALA A 863 -14.06 -30.63 -26.09
N ALA A 864 -14.61 -30.08 -25.02
CA ALA A 864 -14.63 -30.71 -23.70
C ALA A 864 -15.87 -31.58 -23.42
N LYS A 865 -16.95 -31.42 -24.19
CA LYS A 865 -18.21 -32.21 -24.04
C LYS A 865 -18.03 -33.69 -24.39
N SER A 866 -18.81 -34.55 -23.74
CA SER A 866 -18.82 -36.00 -23.97
C SER A 866 -19.78 -36.36 -25.09
N ASP A 867 -19.41 -37.33 -25.93
CA ASP A 867 -20.32 -37.97 -26.90
C ASP A 867 -21.23 -39.03 -26.22
N GLY A 868 -21.29 -39.03 -24.88
CA GLY A 868 -22.07 -39.99 -24.06
C GLY A 868 -21.31 -41.26 -23.67
N THR A 869 -20.05 -41.40 -24.07
CA THR A 869 -19.19 -42.56 -23.75
C THR A 869 -18.42 -42.43 -22.44
N GLU A 870 -18.28 -41.21 -21.93
CA GLU A 870 -17.46 -40.88 -20.76
C GLU A 870 -18.26 -40.05 -19.75
N THR A 871 -18.01 -40.28 -18.46
CA THR A 871 -18.63 -39.54 -17.35
C THR A 871 -18.26 -38.06 -17.41
N GLU A 872 -19.27 -37.21 -17.29
CA GLU A 872 -19.09 -35.76 -17.24
C GLU A 872 -19.00 -35.26 -15.80
N VAL A 873 -18.14 -34.28 -15.58
CA VAL A 873 -17.93 -33.61 -14.30
C VAL A 873 -18.02 -32.10 -14.47
N ARG A 874 -18.47 -31.41 -13.42
CA ARG A 874 -18.60 -29.96 -13.39
C ARG A 874 -17.22 -29.31 -13.15
N ALA A 875 -16.78 -28.45 -14.07
CA ALA A 875 -15.50 -27.74 -13.97
C ALA A 875 -15.59 -26.30 -14.52
N PHE A 876 -14.66 -25.44 -14.12
CA PHE A 876 -14.52 -24.06 -14.56
C PHE A 876 -13.38 -23.94 -15.56
N LEU A 877 -13.56 -23.13 -16.61
CA LEU A 877 -12.54 -22.88 -17.61
C LEU A 877 -11.56 -21.80 -17.11
N VAL A 878 -10.26 -22.11 -17.14
CA VAL A 878 -9.18 -21.19 -16.78
C VAL A 878 -8.21 -21.08 -17.96
N PHE A 879 -7.92 -19.86 -18.38
CA PHE A 879 -6.92 -19.56 -19.40
C PHE A 879 -5.61 -19.15 -18.76
N PHE A 880 -4.50 -19.53 -19.38
CA PHE A 880 -3.14 -19.22 -18.95
C PHE A 880 -2.35 -18.50 -20.04
N GLU A 881 -1.31 -17.78 -19.63
CA GLU A 881 -0.28 -17.27 -20.54
C GLU A 881 0.39 -18.43 -21.30
N GLY A 882 0.79 -18.18 -22.55
CA GLY A 882 1.39 -19.21 -23.41
C GLY A 882 0.40 -20.08 -24.21
N ASP A 883 -0.82 -19.59 -24.41
CA ASP A 883 -1.89 -20.24 -25.18
C ASP A 883 -2.35 -21.59 -24.59
N ALA A 884 -2.36 -21.70 -23.26
CA ALA A 884 -2.82 -22.88 -22.54
C ALA A 884 -4.13 -22.60 -21.77
N TYR A 885 -4.91 -23.66 -21.53
CA TYR A 885 -6.12 -23.58 -20.72
C TYR A 885 -6.32 -24.87 -19.93
N ALA A 886 -7.13 -24.85 -18.88
CA ALA A 886 -7.51 -26.04 -18.13
C ALA A 886 -8.96 -25.94 -17.66
N PHE A 887 -9.64 -27.09 -17.54
CA PHE A 887 -10.93 -27.19 -16.88
C PHE A 887 -10.74 -27.66 -15.44
N LEU A 888 -10.81 -26.76 -14.47
CA LEU A 888 -10.53 -27.07 -13.07
C LEU A 888 -11.83 -27.34 -12.29
N ARG A 889 -11.90 -28.46 -11.59
CA ARG A 889 -13.05 -28.78 -10.72
C ARG A 889 -13.06 -27.84 -9.51
N GLU A 890 -14.24 -27.57 -8.95
CA GLU A 890 -14.35 -26.73 -7.74
C GLU A 890 -13.55 -27.30 -6.55
N SER A 891 -13.47 -28.64 -6.46
CA SER A 891 -12.68 -29.33 -5.44
C SER A 891 -11.17 -29.38 -5.73
N PHE A 892 -10.72 -28.97 -6.92
CA PHE A 892 -9.30 -28.98 -7.27
C PHE A 892 -8.55 -27.87 -6.54
N LYS A 893 -7.42 -28.23 -5.93
CA LYS A 893 -6.54 -27.30 -5.21
C LYS A 893 -5.31 -27.05 -6.06
N ALA A 894 -5.29 -25.90 -6.75
CA ALA A 894 -4.18 -25.48 -7.58
C ALA A 894 -2.96 -25.09 -6.71
N ASN A 895 -1.77 -25.53 -7.13
CA ASN A 895 -0.50 -25.23 -6.47
C ASN A 895 0.05 -23.89 -6.96
N VAL A 896 -0.08 -22.85 -6.14
CA VAL A 896 0.25 -21.45 -6.46
C VAL A 896 1.58 -21.05 -5.82
N VAL A 897 2.45 -20.44 -6.62
CA VAL A 897 3.81 -20.02 -6.24
C VAL A 897 4.07 -18.53 -6.45
N THR A 898 3.04 -17.72 -6.73
CA THR A 898 3.15 -16.27 -6.93
C THR A 898 3.96 -15.59 -5.81
N HIS A 899 3.69 -15.93 -4.54
CA HIS A 899 4.38 -15.36 -3.38
C HIS A 899 5.87 -15.69 -3.30
N LEU A 900 6.33 -16.72 -4.01
CA LEU A 900 7.75 -17.07 -4.09
C LEU A 900 8.47 -16.28 -5.18
N LEU A 901 7.75 -15.86 -6.24
CA LEU A 901 8.32 -15.07 -7.33
C LEU A 901 8.47 -13.59 -6.96
N ASP A 902 7.54 -13.07 -6.15
CA ASP A 902 7.54 -11.67 -5.70
C ASP A 902 8.53 -11.39 -4.56
N ALA A 903 9.08 -12.45 -3.96
CA ALA A 903 9.91 -12.34 -2.78
C ALA A 903 11.39 -12.29 -3.16
N VAL A 904 12.00 -11.10 -3.04
CA VAL A 904 13.47 -10.95 -2.98
C VAL A 904 13.93 -11.51 -1.63
N ILE A 905 14.05 -12.82 -1.53
CA ILE A 905 14.48 -13.50 -0.30
C ILE A 905 15.98 -13.79 -0.38
N GLU A 906 16.73 -13.24 0.58
CA GLU A 906 18.09 -13.70 0.89
C GLU A 906 18.05 -15.15 1.37
N ASP A 907 19.02 -15.97 0.92
CA ASP A 907 19.26 -17.37 1.31
C ASP A 907 19.39 -17.56 2.84
N ASP A 908 18.29 -17.48 3.59
CA ASP A 908 18.22 -17.95 4.97
C ASP A 908 17.64 -19.37 4.96
N GLU A 909 18.48 -20.35 5.26
CA GLU A 909 18.17 -21.79 5.24
C GLU A 909 17.00 -22.19 6.17
N ASN A 910 16.52 -21.27 7.02
CA ASN A 910 15.45 -21.46 8.00
C ASN A 910 14.11 -20.78 7.67
N SER A 911 13.94 -20.19 6.48
CA SER A 911 12.65 -19.64 6.07
C SER A 911 11.62 -20.76 5.78
N ASP A 912 10.38 -20.60 6.27
CA ASP A 912 9.28 -21.58 6.09
C ASP A 912 8.69 -21.46 4.68
N LEU A 913 9.49 -21.83 3.68
CA LEU A 913 9.17 -21.78 2.26
C LEU A 913 8.22 -22.93 1.90
N ASP A 914 6.98 -22.61 1.52
CA ASP A 914 5.99 -23.61 1.11
C ASP A 914 5.17 -23.14 -0.09
N ILE A 915 4.55 -24.10 -0.81
CA ILE A 915 3.65 -23.84 -1.93
C ILE A 915 2.25 -23.54 -1.38
N ASN A 916 1.62 -22.48 -1.89
CA ASN A 916 0.26 -22.14 -1.50
C ASN A 916 -0.75 -22.97 -2.29
N ARG A 917 -1.87 -23.32 -1.68
CA ARG A 917 -2.97 -24.04 -2.36
C ARG A 917 -4.20 -23.15 -2.43
N LYS A 918 -4.71 -22.95 -3.64
CA LYS A 918 -5.93 -22.17 -3.89
C LYS A 918 -6.98 -23.02 -4.58
N THR A 919 -8.25 -22.88 -4.21
CA THR A 919 -9.33 -23.45 -5.01
C THR A 919 -9.53 -22.61 -6.27
N VAL A 920 -10.31 -23.10 -7.23
CA VAL A 920 -10.58 -22.35 -8.46
C VAL A 920 -11.27 -21.01 -8.19
N ARG A 921 -12.04 -20.89 -7.11
CA ARG A 921 -12.67 -19.63 -6.71
C ARG A 921 -11.69 -18.64 -6.07
N ASP A 922 -10.60 -19.14 -5.51
CA ASP A 922 -9.57 -18.32 -4.88
C ASP A 922 -8.46 -17.92 -5.85
N LEU A 923 -8.38 -18.57 -7.03
CA LEU A 923 -7.44 -18.24 -8.10
C LEU A 923 -7.73 -16.84 -8.66
N GLN A 924 -6.67 -16.12 -9.02
CA GLN A 924 -6.75 -14.79 -9.61
C GLN A 924 -5.92 -14.68 -10.87
N VAL A 925 -6.31 -13.75 -11.75
CA VAL A 925 -5.47 -13.36 -12.89
C VAL A 925 -4.11 -12.90 -12.37
N GLY A 926 -3.04 -13.39 -12.98
CA GLY A 926 -1.66 -13.16 -12.58
C GLY A 926 -1.10 -14.23 -11.62
N ASP A 927 -1.92 -15.12 -11.05
CA ASP A 927 -1.41 -16.20 -10.19
C ASP A 927 -0.51 -17.15 -10.99
N ALA A 928 0.67 -17.47 -10.44
CA ALA A 928 1.59 -18.44 -11.01
C ALA A 928 1.29 -19.83 -10.43
N VAL A 929 0.87 -20.77 -11.28
CA VAL A 929 0.36 -22.10 -10.93
C VAL A 929 1.26 -23.19 -11.50
N LEU A 930 1.50 -24.25 -10.72
CA LEU A 930 2.24 -25.43 -11.17
C LEU A 930 1.29 -26.52 -11.69
N PHE A 931 1.57 -27.03 -12.89
CA PHE A 931 0.91 -28.18 -13.49
C PHE A 931 1.90 -29.30 -13.81
N HIS A 932 1.39 -30.52 -13.86
CA HIS A 932 2.09 -31.65 -14.46
C HIS A 932 1.54 -31.91 -15.87
N ARG A 933 2.39 -31.90 -16.92
CA ARG A 933 1.97 -31.99 -18.33
C ARG A 933 1.16 -33.25 -18.65
N ARG A 934 1.43 -34.36 -17.97
CA ARG A 934 0.85 -35.69 -18.29
C ARG A 934 -0.13 -36.22 -17.25
N SER A 935 -0.47 -35.45 -16.23
CA SER A 935 -1.28 -35.92 -15.10
C SER A 935 -2.28 -34.87 -14.65
N ASN A 936 -3.43 -35.32 -14.15
CA ASN A 936 -4.44 -34.50 -13.48
C ASN A 936 -4.27 -34.49 -11.95
N CYS A 937 -3.29 -35.23 -11.43
CA CYS A 937 -2.97 -35.26 -10.01
C CYS A 937 -2.17 -34.03 -9.60
N ASP A 938 -2.29 -33.69 -8.32
CA ASP A 938 -1.52 -32.62 -7.69
C ASP A 938 0.00 -32.85 -7.87
N VAL A 939 0.72 -31.81 -8.32
CA VAL A 939 2.17 -31.83 -8.55
C VAL A 939 2.95 -32.21 -7.28
N VAL A 940 2.55 -31.69 -6.13
CA VAL A 940 3.17 -31.99 -4.83
C VAL A 940 2.94 -33.45 -4.46
N ARG A 941 1.76 -34.00 -4.80
CA ARG A 941 1.47 -35.42 -4.60
C ARG A 941 2.38 -36.29 -5.45
N LEU A 942 2.53 -36.00 -6.74
CA LEU A 942 3.39 -36.78 -7.64
C LEU A 942 4.85 -36.74 -7.18
N ALA A 943 5.35 -35.55 -6.83
CA ALA A 943 6.69 -35.39 -6.29
C ALA A 943 6.89 -36.09 -4.94
N ALA A 944 5.83 -36.19 -4.11
CA ALA A 944 5.87 -36.95 -2.86
C ALA A 944 5.87 -38.46 -3.10
N ASP A 945 5.14 -38.94 -4.11
CA ASP A 945 5.03 -40.37 -4.44
C ASP A 945 6.34 -40.97 -4.94
N GLU A 946 7.22 -40.15 -5.54
CA GLU A 946 8.60 -40.54 -5.86
C GLU A 946 9.46 -40.87 -4.63
N GLU A 947 9.12 -40.31 -3.46
CA GLU A 947 9.86 -40.49 -2.20
C GLU A 947 9.28 -41.59 -1.30
N LEU A 948 8.11 -42.14 -1.64
CA LEU A 948 7.41 -43.14 -0.83
C LEU A 948 7.78 -44.57 -1.24
N HIS A 949 7.73 -45.49 -0.28
CA HIS A 949 7.88 -46.92 -0.55
C HIS A 949 6.55 -47.53 -1.03
N ASP A 950 6.66 -48.65 -1.77
CA ASP A 950 5.50 -49.39 -2.25
C ASP A 950 4.52 -49.71 -1.11
N ASN A 951 3.24 -49.41 -1.32
CA ASN A 951 2.11 -49.58 -0.41
C ASN A 951 1.98 -48.60 0.78
N GLU A 952 2.87 -47.61 0.97
CA GLU A 952 2.73 -46.63 2.07
C GLU A 952 1.48 -45.74 1.89
N ARG A 953 1.24 -45.26 0.67
CA ARG A 953 0.03 -44.49 0.34
C ARG A 953 -1.24 -45.32 0.45
N GLU A 954 -1.21 -46.56 -0.05
CA GLU A 954 -2.35 -47.49 0.06
C GLU A 954 -2.68 -47.81 1.52
N THR A 955 -1.66 -47.95 2.36
CA THR A 955 -1.84 -48.14 3.81
C THR A 955 -2.42 -46.88 4.46
N ALA A 956 -1.97 -45.69 4.06
CA ALA A 956 -2.48 -44.43 4.58
C ALA A 956 -3.93 -44.12 4.17
N THR A 957 -4.43 -44.66 3.05
CA THR A 957 -5.82 -44.45 2.59
C THR A 957 -6.84 -45.45 3.16
N LEU A 958 -6.39 -46.49 3.88
CA LEU A 958 -7.28 -47.52 4.47
C LEU A 958 -8.39 -46.93 5.36
N TRP A 959 -8.13 -45.85 6.09
CA TRP A 959 -9.14 -45.22 6.95
C TRP A 959 -10.31 -44.64 6.14
N ARG A 960 -10.01 -44.10 4.96
CA ARG A 960 -10.99 -43.48 4.07
C ARG A 960 -11.79 -44.55 3.34
N ASN A 961 -11.12 -45.58 2.85
CA ASN A 961 -11.77 -46.74 2.22
C ASN A 961 -12.76 -47.38 3.20
N ALA A 962 -12.34 -47.64 4.44
CA ALA A 962 -13.24 -48.19 5.46
C ALA A 962 -14.47 -47.30 5.73
N LEU A 963 -14.31 -45.97 5.71
CA LEU A 963 -15.42 -45.04 5.92
C LEU A 963 -16.39 -44.99 4.73
N VAL A 964 -15.85 -44.95 3.50
CA VAL A 964 -16.64 -44.95 2.26
C VAL A 964 -17.35 -46.29 2.09
N ASP A 965 -16.66 -47.40 2.30
CA ASP A 965 -17.21 -48.74 2.25
C ASP A 965 -18.31 -48.91 3.30
N TYR A 966 -18.11 -48.44 4.52
CA TYR A 966 -19.15 -48.48 5.55
C TYR A 966 -20.42 -47.73 5.11
N ALA A 967 -20.27 -46.53 4.54
CA ALA A 967 -21.40 -45.74 4.05
C ALA A 967 -22.15 -46.47 2.91
N GLN A 968 -21.42 -47.07 1.98
CA GLN A 968 -21.98 -47.85 0.88
C GLN A 968 -22.70 -49.12 1.36
N HIS A 969 -22.10 -49.88 2.27
CA HIS A 969 -22.66 -51.13 2.81
C HIS A 969 -23.91 -50.88 3.68
N GLN A 970 -23.94 -49.76 4.41
CA GLN A 970 -25.10 -49.39 5.23
C GLN A 970 -26.16 -48.60 4.44
N HIS A 971 -25.89 -48.28 3.17
CA HIS A 971 -26.75 -47.45 2.31
C HIS A 971 -27.13 -46.10 2.95
N ILE A 972 -26.17 -45.47 3.63
CA ILE A 972 -26.35 -44.19 4.30
C ILE A 972 -25.62 -43.06 3.55
N ASP A 973 -26.19 -41.86 3.59
CA ASP A 973 -25.58 -40.68 2.98
C ASP A 973 -24.53 -40.03 3.92
N SER A 974 -23.79 -39.06 3.38
CA SER A 974 -22.75 -38.33 4.13
C SER A 974 -23.30 -37.59 5.36
N GLU A 975 -24.59 -37.25 5.40
CA GLU A 975 -25.21 -36.54 6.53
C GLU A 975 -25.44 -37.50 7.69
N GLU A 976 -25.91 -38.70 7.42
CA GLU A 976 -26.11 -39.72 8.43
C GLU A 976 -24.77 -40.27 8.96
N VAL A 977 -23.76 -40.40 8.09
CA VAL A 977 -22.37 -40.69 8.52
C VAL A 977 -21.85 -39.61 9.48
N TRP A 978 -22.10 -38.34 9.19
CA TRP A 978 -21.74 -37.23 10.08
C TRP A 978 -22.43 -37.32 11.44
N ARG A 979 -23.75 -37.60 11.49
CA ARG A 979 -24.47 -37.76 12.76
C ARG A 979 -23.94 -38.92 13.60
N LEU A 980 -23.59 -40.03 12.96
CA LEU A 980 -23.01 -41.20 13.62
C LEU A 980 -21.61 -40.91 14.18
N LEU A 981 -20.76 -40.20 13.43
CA LEU A 981 -19.46 -39.75 13.90
C LEU A 981 -19.57 -38.73 15.05
N GLN A 982 -20.56 -37.84 15.00
CA GLN A 982 -20.84 -36.88 16.08
C GLN A 982 -21.24 -37.58 17.38
N LYS A 983 -22.13 -38.59 17.30
CA LYS A 983 -22.49 -39.45 18.44
C LYS A 983 -21.30 -40.24 18.97
N ALA A 984 -20.35 -40.60 18.12
CA ALA A 984 -19.11 -41.29 18.49
C ALA A 984 -18.05 -40.34 19.09
N GLY A 985 -18.34 -39.03 19.21
CA GLY A 985 -17.47 -38.03 19.84
C GLY A 985 -16.59 -37.24 18.86
N CYS A 986 -16.88 -37.26 17.56
CA CYS A 986 -16.22 -36.41 16.57
C CYS A 986 -16.87 -35.01 16.53
N PRO A 987 -16.21 -33.92 16.97
CA PRO A 987 -16.82 -32.59 17.09
C PRO A 987 -16.87 -31.82 15.76
N LEU A 988 -16.67 -32.48 14.62
CA LEU A 988 -16.51 -31.82 13.32
C LEU A 988 -17.86 -31.57 12.63
N HIS A 989 -17.90 -30.51 11.82
CA HIS A 989 -19.10 -30.13 11.07
C HIS A 989 -19.31 -31.00 9.82
N TYR A 990 -20.54 -31.06 9.34
CA TYR A 990 -20.97 -31.88 8.19
C TYR A 990 -20.07 -31.72 6.96
N GLN A 991 -19.73 -30.48 6.60
CA GLN A 991 -18.88 -30.20 5.44
C GLN A 991 -17.51 -30.87 5.52
N THR A 992 -16.92 -30.97 6.71
CA THR A 992 -15.62 -31.63 6.91
C THR A 992 -15.72 -33.14 6.69
N ILE A 993 -16.76 -33.78 7.21
CA ILE A 993 -16.98 -35.24 7.04
C ILE A 993 -17.34 -35.57 5.59
N ARG A 994 -18.17 -34.75 4.96
CA ARG A 994 -18.46 -34.86 3.53
C ARG A 994 -17.18 -34.77 2.69
N GLY A 995 -16.30 -33.81 3.01
CA GLY A 995 -14.99 -33.68 2.38
C GLY A 995 -14.10 -34.92 2.54
N TRP A 996 -14.13 -35.61 3.68
CA TRP A 996 -13.35 -36.85 3.86
C TRP A 996 -13.77 -37.97 2.90
N MET A 997 -15.06 -38.05 2.57
CA MET A 997 -15.60 -39.06 1.68
C MET A 997 -15.42 -38.68 0.21
N GLU A 998 -15.56 -37.38 -0.12
CA GLU A 998 -15.56 -36.90 -1.51
C GLU A 998 -14.18 -36.48 -2.05
N ASP A 999 -13.22 -36.09 -1.20
CA ASP A 999 -11.88 -35.63 -1.62
C ASP A 999 -10.88 -36.79 -1.73
N ASP A 1000 -10.64 -37.26 -2.96
CA ASP A 1000 -9.65 -38.30 -3.26
C ASP A 1000 -8.19 -37.90 -2.98
N GLU A 1001 -7.91 -36.61 -2.84
CA GLU A 1001 -6.59 -36.07 -2.54
C GLU A 1001 -6.33 -35.94 -1.03
N MET A 1002 -7.32 -36.27 -0.19
CA MET A 1002 -7.18 -36.14 1.25
C MET A 1002 -6.28 -37.24 1.83
N ILE A 1003 -5.12 -36.83 2.34
CA ILE A 1003 -4.16 -37.72 3.01
C ILE A 1003 -4.73 -38.25 4.33
N ALA A 1004 -5.22 -37.35 5.19
CA ALA A 1004 -5.79 -37.70 6.49
C ALA A 1004 -6.60 -36.54 7.12
N PRO A 1005 -7.45 -36.82 8.13
CA PRO A 1005 -8.05 -35.78 8.98
C PRO A 1005 -7.02 -34.88 9.68
N ARG A 1006 -7.36 -33.62 9.97
CA ARG A 1006 -6.48 -32.68 10.69
C ARG A 1006 -5.99 -33.22 12.04
N ARG A 1007 -6.83 -33.97 12.77
CA ARG A 1007 -6.43 -34.69 14.00
C ARG A 1007 -6.48 -36.20 13.77
N TYR A 1008 -5.74 -36.69 12.78
CA TYR A 1008 -5.77 -38.09 12.33
C TYR A 1008 -5.60 -39.12 13.45
N ASP A 1009 -4.75 -38.89 14.45
CA ASP A 1009 -4.58 -39.81 15.59
C ASP A 1009 -5.88 -40.01 16.39
N ARG A 1010 -6.69 -38.96 16.55
CA ARG A 1010 -8.00 -39.08 17.19
C ARG A 1010 -9.05 -39.59 16.21
N ASP A 1011 -9.16 -38.94 15.05
CA ASP A 1011 -10.29 -39.07 14.15
C ASP A 1011 -10.28 -40.42 13.42
N VAL A 1012 -9.12 -40.93 13.01
CA VAL A 1012 -9.00 -42.27 12.40
C VAL A 1012 -9.34 -43.38 13.40
N ARG A 1013 -9.00 -43.22 14.68
CA ARG A 1013 -9.40 -44.18 15.74
C ARG A 1013 -10.92 -44.18 15.96
N ILE A 1014 -11.57 -43.02 15.85
CA ILE A 1014 -13.03 -42.90 15.91
C ILE A 1014 -13.66 -43.59 14.69
N ILE A 1015 -13.11 -43.39 13.49
CA ILE A 1015 -13.56 -44.05 12.25
C ILE A 1015 -13.40 -45.57 12.36
N ALA A 1016 -12.26 -46.07 12.81
CA ALA A 1016 -12.01 -47.50 12.99
C ALA A 1016 -13.01 -48.16 13.96
N LYS A 1017 -13.36 -47.43 15.04
CA LYS A 1017 -14.36 -47.87 16.02
C LYS A 1017 -15.79 -47.84 15.46
N LEU A 1018 -16.12 -46.84 14.65
CA LEU A 1018 -17.47 -46.70 14.05
C LEU A 1018 -17.71 -47.72 12.94
N THR A 1019 -16.75 -47.87 12.03
CA THR A 1019 -16.84 -48.75 10.86
C THR A 1019 -16.72 -50.22 11.25
N GLY A 1020 -15.96 -50.53 12.32
CA GLY A 1020 -15.66 -51.90 12.71
C GLY A 1020 -14.83 -52.66 11.68
N ASP A 1021 -14.22 -51.94 10.72
CA ASP A 1021 -13.49 -52.57 9.61
C ASP A 1021 -12.30 -53.38 10.13
N ARG A 1022 -12.22 -54.64 9.71
CA ARG A 1022 -11.22 -55.58 10.22
C ARG A 1022 -9.80 -55.19 9.80
N GLN A 1023 -9.61 -54.75 8.57
CA GLN A 1023 -8.28 -54.40 8.06
C GLN A 1023 -7.74 -53.13 8.70
N LEU A 1024 -8.57 -52.10 8.86
CA LEU A 1024 -8.23 -50.87 9.54
C LEU A 1024 -7.94 -51.09 11.03
N ASN A 1025 -8.74 -51.91 11.73
CA ASN A 1025 -8.51 -52.18 13.16
C ASN A 1025 -7.25 -53.01 13.41
N GLU A 1026 -6.97 -54.03 12.58
CA GLU A 1026 -5.75 -54.86 12.71
C GLU A 1026 -4.48 -54.05 12.37
N ARG A 1027 -4.57 -53.07 11.48
CA ARG A 1027 -3.43 -52.27 10.99
C ARG A 1027 -3.41 -50.83 11.50
N LEU A 1028 -4.22 -50.48 12.51
CA LEU A 1028 -4.46 -49.10 12.91
C LEU A 1028 -3.19 -48.29 13.17
N GLU A 1029 -2.23 -48.86 13.92
CA GLU A 1029 -0.95 -48.19 14.20
C GLU A 1029 -0.06 -48.08 12.95
N ALA A 1030 -0.14 -49.03 12.04
CA ALA A 1030 0.56 -48.97 10.75
C ALA A 1030 -0.07 -47.91 9.82
N VAL A 1031 -1.39 -47.73 9.85
CA VAL A 1031 -2.11 -46.67 9.14
C VAL A 1031 -1.70 -45.29 9.68
N LEU A 1032 -1.66 -45.12 11.00
CA LEU A 1032 -1.23 -43.86 11.63
C LEU A 1032 0.24 -43.54 11.31
N ALA A 1033 1.12 -44.55 11.33
CA ALA A 1033 2.52 -44.38 10.93
C ALA A 1033 2.66 -44.03 9.44
N ALA A 1034 1.91 -44.71 8.56
CA ALA A 1034 1.90 -44.45 7.13
C ALA A 1034 1.38 -43.03 6.82
N ILE A 1035 0.32 -42.57 7.50
CA ILE A 1035 -0.16 -41.18 7.40
C ILE A 1035 0.95 -40.19 7.75
N HIS A 1036 1.69 -40.45 8.83
CA HIS A 1036 2.81 -39.59 9.23
C HIS A 1036 3.92 -39.54 8.18
N VAL A 1037 4.28 -40.69 7.60
CA VAL A 1037 5.29 -40.80 6.52
C VAL A 1037 4.84 -40.08 5.27
N VAL A 1038 3.60 -40.30 4.82
CA VAL A 1038 3.01 -39.63 3.64
C VAL A 1038 2.93 -38.13 3.85
N PHE A 1039 2.53 -37.65 5.03
CA PHE A 1039 2.51 -36.22 5.36
C PHE A 1039 3.91 -35.61 5.35
N GLY A 1040 4.89 -36.33 5.90
CA GLY A 1040 6.30 -35.91 5.87
C GLY A 1040 6.87 -35.84 4.45
N ALA A 1041 6.58 -36.84 3.60
CA ALA A 1041 6.99 -36.83 2.20
C ALA A 1041 6.33 -35.67 1.42
N HIS A 1042 5.04 -35.44 1.66
CA HIS A 1042 4.31 -34.34 1.05
C HIS A 1042 4.87 -32.96 1.43
N GLN A 1043 5.23 -32.74 2.70
CA GLN A 1043 5.85 -31.49 3.13
C GLN A 1043 7.26 -31.31 2.55
N ARG A 1044 8.04 -32.39 2.45
CA ARG A 1044 9.36 -32.36 1.80
C ARG A 1044 9.27 -32.05 0.32
N ALA A 1045 8.34 -32.69 -0.40
CA ALA A 1045 8.09 -32.46 -1.81
C ALA A 1045 7.66 -31.01 -2.09
N SER A 1046 6.74 -30.48 -1.28
CA SER A 1046 6.29 -29.08 -1.38
C SER A 1046 7.44 -28.09 -1.20
N ARG A 1047 8.26 -28.27 -0.14
CA ARG A 1047 9.47 -27.47 0.11
C ARG A 1047 10.52 -27.62 -0.99
N ARG A 1048 10.69 -28.82 -1.53
CA ARG A 1048 11.63 -29.12 -2.63
C ARG A 1048 11.25 -28.34 -3.89
N LEU A 1049 9.99 -28.42 -4.29
CA LEU A 1049 9.43 -27.69 -5.42
C LEU A 1049 9.49 -26.17 -5.20
N ALA A 1050 9.12 -25.67 -4.01
CA ALA A 1050 9.23 -24.25 -3.67
C ALA A 1050 10.69 -23.74 -3.82
N ARG A 1051 11.67 -24.51 -3.32
CA ARG A 1051 13.10 -24.18 -3.47
C ARG A 1051 13.56 -24.26 -4.92
N GLN A 1052 13.08 -25.20 -5.71
CA GLN A 1052 13.40 -25.29 -7.14
C GLN A 1052 12.84 -24.09 -7.91
N VAL A 1053 11.59 -23.68 -7.62
CA VAL A 1053 10.99 -22.47 -8.18
C VAL A 1053 11.83 -21.25 -7.82
N LEU A 1054 12.26 -21.09 -6.57
CA LEU A 1054 13.14 -19.99 -6.15
C LEU A 1054 14.53 -20.01 -6.80
N ARG A 1055 15.18 -21.18 -6.86
CA ARG A 1055 16.49 -21.33 -7.54
C ARG A 1055 16.41 -20.97 -9.01
N ARG A 1056 15.30 -21.36 -9.65
CA ARG A 1056 15.05 -20.97 -11.03
C ARG A 1056 14.46 -19.58 -11.12
N ALA A 1057 13.93 -18.94 -10.07
CA ALA A 1057 13.25 -17.64 -10.12
C ALA A 1057 14.08 -16.55 -10.81
N VAL A 1058 15.39 -16.47 -10.57
CA VAL A 1058 16.28 -15.50 -11.26
C VAL A 1058 16.43 -15.81 -12.76
N THR A 1059 16.33 -17.09 -13.13
CA THR A 1059 16.36 -17.57 -14.51
C THR A 1059 14.99 -17.44 -15.14
N ILE A 1060 13.90 -17.71 -14.40
CA ILE A 1060 12.49 -17.53 -14.76
C ILE A 1060 12.24 -16.04 -15.01
N LEU A 1061 12.60 -15.13 -14.10
CA LEU A 1061 12.51 -13.68 -14.30
C LEU A 1061 13.37 -13.15 -15.46
N ARG A 1062 14.35 -13.92 -15.97
CA ARG A 1062 15.19 -13.58 -17.13
C ARG A 1062 14.76 -14.26 -18.43
N GLU A 1063 14.28 -15.50 -18.36
CA GLU A 1063 13.69 -16.30 -19.43
C GLU A 1063 12.19 -15.96 -19.65
N ASP A 1064 11.56 -15.27 -18.69
CA ASP A 1064 10.25 -14.58 -18.77
C ASP A 1064 10.30 -13.51 -19.87
N GLY A 1065 11.50 -13.00 -20.20
CA GLY A 1065 11.75 -12.16 -21.37
C GLY A 1065 11.88 -12.93 -22.69
N CYS A 1066 11.80 -14.26 -22.70
CA CYS A 1066 11.99 -15.13 -23.86
C CYS A 1066 10.96 -16.28 -23.92
N GLN A 1067 9.84 -16.03 -24.61
CA GLN A 1067 9.05 -16.97 -25.43
C GLN A 1067 8.79 -18.44 -24.96
N SER A 1068 9.01 -18.85 -23.72
CA SER A 1068 8.66 -20.22 -23.32
C SER A 1068 7.16 -20.32 -23.10
N LYS A 1069 6.47 -21.03 -24.01
CA LYS A 1069 5.03 -21.36 -23.97
C LYS A 1069 4.58 -21.93 -22.61
N LEU A 1070 5.50 -22.54 -21.87
CA LEU A 1070 5.35 -23.06 -20.52
C LEU A 1070 6.75 -23.10 -19.89
N ILE A 1071 6.91 -22.66 -18.65
CA ILE A 1071 8.21 -22.64 -17.99
C ILE A 1071 8.42 -23.98 -17.28
N GLU A 1072 9.33 -24.79 -17.80
CA GLU A 1072 9.60 -26.12 -17.25
C GLU A 1072 10.51 -26.03 -16.01
N ILE A 1073 9.97 -26.39 -14.85
CA ILE A 1073 10.68 -26.33 -13.57
C ILE A 1073 11.52 -27.59 -13.37
N GLU A 1074 10.89 -28.75 -13.53
CA GLU A 1074 11.42 -30.11 -13.40
C GLU A 1074 10.70 -30.99 -14.44
N SER A 1075 11.27 -32.13 -14.86
CA SER A 1075 10.74 -32.97 -15.95
C SER A 1075 9.21 -33.16 -15.88
N ASP A 1076 8.48 -32.70 -16.89
CA ASP A 1076 7.00 -32.70 -16.97
C ASP A 1076 6.24 -31.79 -15.97
N VAL A 1077 6.92 -31.02 -15.10
CA VAL A 1077 6.33 -29.96 -14.25
C VAL A 1077 6.53 -28.58 -14.87
N VAL A 1078 5.42 -27.89 -15.12
CA VAL A 1078 5.40 -26.58 -15.78
C VAL A 1078 4.75 -25.51 -14.90
N LEU A 1079 5.30 -24.30 -14.98
CA LEU A 1079 4.75 -23.10 -14.39
C LEU A 1079 3.99 -22.30 -15.45
N VAL A 1080 2.76 -21.92 -15.10
CA VAL A 1080 1.86 -21.11 -15.94
C VAL A 1080 1.28 -19.96 -15.15
N ARG A 1081 0.95 -18.85 -15.82
CA ARG A 1081 0.31 -17.71 -15.18
C ARG A 1081 -1.14 -17.59 -15.60
N VAL A 1082 -2.06 -17.43 -14.66
CA VAL A 1082 -3.48 -17.29 -14.95
C VAL A 1082 -3.73 -16.00 -15.72
N LEU A 1083 -4.36 -16.10 -16.88
CA LEU A 1083 -4.75 -14.96 -17.71
C LEU A 1083 -6.22 -14.57 -17.44
N GLU A 1084 -7.09 -15.55 -17.31
CA GLU A 1084 -8.54 -15.35 -17.19
C GLU A 1084 -9.21 -16.58 -16.57
N ILE A 1085 -10.29 -16.37 -15.83
CA ILE A 1085 -11.11 -17.44 -15.22
C ILE A 1085 -12.55 -17.19 -15.63
N ASP A 1086 -13.24 -18.22 -16.12
CA ASP A 1086 -14.66 -18.14 -16.44
C ASP A 1086 -15.51 -18.27 -15.15
N ASP A 1087 -16.48 -17.38 -14.99
CA ASP A 1087 -17.39 -17.36 -13.84
C ASP A 1087 -18.39 -18.53 -13.87
N SER A 1088 -18.57 -19.16 -15.03
CA SER A 1088 -19.52 -20.23 -15.23
C SER A 1088 -18.85 -21.61 -15.30
N SER A 1089 -19.43 -22.55 -14.57
CA SER A 1089 -19.02 -23.95 -14.60
C SER A 1089 -19.79 -24.74 -15.66
N THR A 1090 -19.12 -25.63 -16.37
CA THR A 1090 -19.71 -26.47 -17.42
C THR A 1090 -19.44 -27.96 -17.17
N GLN A 1091 -20.29 -28.83 -17.73
CA GLN A 1091 -20.08 -30.27 -17.73
C GLN A 1091 -19.04 -30.64 -18.80
N VAL A 1092 -17.96 -31.29 -18.38
CA VAL A 1092 -16.85 -31.70 -19.25
C VAL A 1092 -16.48 -33.16 -19.00
N ARG A 1093 -15.90 -33.82 -20.00
CA ARG A 1093 -15.35 -35.17 -19.85
C ARG A 1093 -14.30 -35.22 -18.73
N ILE A 1094 -14.38 -36.24 -17.88
CA ILE A 1094 -13.49 -36.40 -16.73
C ILE A 1094 -12.01 -36.50 -17.14
N SER A 1095 -11.68 -37.06 -18.31
CA SER A 1095 -10.32 -37.13 -18.87
C SER A 1095 -9.66 -35.79 -19.18
N ILE A 1096 -10.44 -34.71 -19.34
CA ILE A 1096 -9.92 -33.37 -19.64
C ILE A 1096 -9.87 -32.51 -18.36
N ALA A 1097 -10.60 -32.90 -17.31
CA ALA A 1097 -10.64 -32.18 -16.06
C ALA A 1097 -9.29 -32.20 -15.31
N ASN A 1098 -8.89 -31.04 -14.79
CA ASN A 1098 -7.64 -30.73 -14.12
C ASN A 1098 -6.37 -31.00 -14.95
N HIS A 1099 -6.51 -31.14 -16.27
CA HIS A 1099 -5.38 -31.23 -17.20
C HIS A 1099 -5.12 -29.88 -17.86
N LEU A 1100 -3.83 -29.53 -17.96
CA LEU A 1100 -3.39 -28.44 -18.80
C LEU A 1100 -3.49 -28.87 -20.27
N GLN A 1101 -4.20 -28.07 -21.07
CA GLN A 1101 -4.34 -28.24 -22.50
C GLN A 1101 -3.57 -27.12 -23.20
N GLU A 1102 -2.60 -27.49 -24.04
CA GLU A 1102 -1.87 -26.55 -24.88
C GLU A 1102 -2.64 -26.39 -26.20
N PHE A 1103 -3.00 -25.15 -26.58
CA PHE A 1103 -3.62 -24.87 -27.86
C PHE A 1103 -2.53 -24.56 -28.91
N ASP A 1104 -2.62 -25.17 -30.09
CA ASP A 1104 -1.72 -24.84 -31.20
C ASP A 1104 -2.06 -23.48 -31.88
N GLN A 1105 -3.10 -22.76 -31.44
CA GLN A 1105 -3.74 -21.72 -32.25
C GLN A 1105 -4.42 -20.57 -31.47
N TRP A 1106 -3.69 -19.85 -30.60
CA TRP A 1106 -4.18 -18.55 -30.12
C TRP A 1106 -3.16 -17.44 -30.36
N HIS A 1107 -3.58 -16.38 -31.06
CA HIS A 1107 -2.74 -15.31 -31.57
C HIS A 1107 -3.57 -14.01 -31.64
N VAL A 1108 -3.84 -13.40 -30.49
CA VAL A 1108 -4.45 -12.05 -30.39
C VAL A 1108 -3.56 -11.13 -29.55
#